data_AF-A0A3D2D6C7-F1
#
_entry.id   AF-A0A3D2D6C7-F1
#
_cell.length_a   1.000
_cell.length_b   1.000
_cell.length_c   1.000
_cell.angle_alpha   90.00
_cell.angle_beta   90.00
_cell.angle_gamma   90.00
#
_symmetry.space_group_name_H-M   'P 1'
#
loop_
_entity.id
_entity.type
_entity.pdbx_description
1 polymer ?
#
loop_
_entity_poly.entity_id
_entity_poly.type
_entity_poly.pdbx_seq_one_letter_code
_entity_poly.pdbx_strand_id
1 'polypeptide(L)'
;MRIAKTNRKIICALLAAVMCLCIAAFGFSFNKANAEAETTITAEQFKLKGTSVRYVDDTYSAGVKFHVLLDETVYSGLSNAAKTGVKLCPTLLLGDEDIKTSDNANIIDREAKTSGWFDSVTDTGMKELVVYVYDIDAKYYGTDIAVVGYIADGELTAYTEIKTASLASVAQKAAENESDDTKKEQLKGYYTFILNVYNSDKTLKETSSVEYGAKLTAPEDDVCGWYNKGETAKWNFETDTVKGNVSLYAKAHGTEFTYTANEDGTTHTKTHKCCGAVAEAAEAHDFVWDKSDSAQDVQRCSLCGATGKTFVKTVTAVNQELVLTNATSSVSLSGITEGYTVKSITLVDDESVNLGTDISAIDFTGIVKHGERTLKIVVTADGVDHDITVPVLLVTEQISTFDRLVELVQIKDAKCGKFQEGKYFTLAGDITLTEGTNYNANGTGNNNGFATAGTGNGFAGTLDGKNHSIIGGIMSGGGLFGALESATVKNIHFKDVQPQTGTTRSVITGSMFNSLLDNVTVTVKGAGVLSQSANGIISSNRIINITLKDVTVNAQDCSFTSVFGSGWANHTAKITCTNVNINVKSVDCLASHSGDGTKLEIGSVAGITGTMQASVTPEEKISLIKNTFTLTLGEKFAEATAIESATYNGAALSTEGWTIAEGILSGNTEALNLTEVGSVSFVIVITSKGFTYTLTVNVGVESGYEKVALTDSTDFVLAREGVENTLLTVDLGADYAGYNITAAILGITKLTVEEGKIVVNDTLKGVKAGAGTLTVLADNGVNYYEITIPAVLVTEEISTFDRLVELVQIKVAACGKYQEGKYFTLAGDITLENNTLYNQQPASSSGYATTGLGNGFAGTLDGRNHSIVGGKMAAGGLFGSLQNATVKDINFTNVQAANGSPMSVLTGGMYSTVIENVTITVKGNVDVKGWNADTLENVGIISSCRNDNVTLKKVTVNATGCSFESVFGSGFGNHKKATYNCEDVVINVKSVQYLGHYNSGQATLAIGAVEGITVNQEATAEA
;
A
#
# COMPACT_ATOMS: atom_id res chain seq x y z
N MET A 1 -7.34 16.77 -16.21
CA MET A 1 -6.23 17.01 -17.16
C MET A 1 -6.33 15.96 -18.27
N ARG A 2 -6.74 16.40 -19.48
CA ARG A 2 -6.45 15.85 -20.83
C ARG A 2 -6.85 14.37 -21.13
N ILE A 3 -7.67 14.01 -22.13
CA ILE A 3 -8.03 14.56 -23.47
C ILE A 3 -9.34 13.83 -23.92
N ALA A 4 -10.47 14.51 -24.14
CA ALA A 4 -11.02 15.09 -25.41
C ALA A 4 -11.32 14.05 -26.53
N LYS A 5 -12.60 13.74 -26.83
CA LYS A 5 -13.50 14.35 -27.87
C LYS A 5 -12.87 14.49 -29.27
N THR A 6 -13.53 14.00 -30.32
CA THR A 6 -13.90 14.77 -31.54
C THR A 6 -14.91 14.02 -32.44
N ASN A 7 -15.93 14.77 -32.88
CA ASN A 7 -17.03 14.48 -33.82
C ASN A 7 -16.65 14.56 -35.31
N ARG A 8 -17.45 13.94 -36.21
CA ARG A 8 -18.06 14.48 -37.48
C ARG A 8 -18.53 13.30 -38.37
N LYS A 9 -19.83 12.99 -38.56
CA LYS A 9 -20.89 13.59 -39.42
C LYS A 9 -20.64 13.53 -40.95
N ILE A 10 -21.68 13.04 -41.68
CA ILE A 10 -22.10 13.28 -43.11
C ILE A 10 -21.56 12.28 -44.16
N ILE A 11 -22.27 11.73 -45.17
CA ILE A 11 -23.67 11.45 -45.59
C ILE A 11 -23.54 10.57 -46.87
N CYS A 12 -24.49 9.64 -47.08
CA CYS A 12 -24.97 8.94 -48.30
C CYS A 12 -24.11 8.80 -49.58
N ALA A 13 -23.99 7.57 -50.09
CA ALA A 13 -24.43 7.18 -51.46
C ALA A 13 -24.28 5.66 -51.75
N LEU A 14 -25.43 5.05 -52.06
CA LEU A 14 -25.75 3.91 -52.96
C LEU A 14 -24.69 2.86 -53.40
N LEU A 15 -25.08 1.60 -53.16
CA LEU A 15 -25.26 0.48 -54.12
C LEU A 15 -24.18 0.21 -55.18
N ALA A 16 -23.52 -0.96 -55.07
CA ALA A 16 -23.75 -2.12 -55.94
C ALA A 16 -22.59 -3.13 -55.87
N ALA A 17 -22.95 -4.40 -56.05
CA ALA A 17 -22.18 -5.49 -56.64
C ALA A 17 -21.70 -6.65 -55.73
N VAL A 18 -21.85 -7.85 -56.33
CA VAL A 18 -21.10 -9.11 -56.13
C VAL A 18 -21.62 -9.96 -54.96
N MET A 19 -22.49 -10.96 -55.13
CA MET A 19 -22.45 -12.17 -55.99
C MET A 19 -21.18 -13.02 -55.81
N CYS A 20 -21.35 -14.10 -55.04
CA CYS A 20 -20.58 -15.36 -55.05
C CYS A 20 -19.09 -15.30 -54.66
N LEU A 21 -18.76 -15.95 -53.54
CA LEU A 21 -17.81 -17.08 -53.49
C LEU A 21 -17.63 -17.53 -52.04
N CYS A 22 -17.92 -18.81 -51.76
CA CYS A 22 -17.02 -19.74 -51.06
C CYS A 22 -17.77 -21.06 -50.78
N ILE A 23 -17.55 -22.03 -51.67
CA ILE A 23 -17.73 -23.46 -51.39
C ILE A 23 -16.37 -24.01 -50.95
N ALA A 24 -16.34 -24.70 -49.80
CA ALA A 24 -15.61 -25.94 -49.51
C ALA A 24 -15.93 -26.27 -48.03
N ALA A 25 -16.29 -27.49 -47.60
CA ALA A 25 -15.50 -28.71 -47.77
C ALA A 25 -16.25 -30.01 -47.32
N PHE A 26 -16.06 -31.10 -48.11
CA PHE A 26 -16.04 -32.56 -47.79
C PHE A 26 -17.29 -33.31 -47.25
N GLY A 27 -17.69 -34.50 -47.75
CA GLY A 27 -17.09 -35.39 -48.76
C GLY A 27 -17.88 -36.70 -49.10
N PHE A 28 -17.31 -37.48 -50.05
CA PHE A 28 -17.57 -38.90 -50.47
C PHE A 28 -18.85 -39.20 -51.30
N SER A 29 -18.89 -39.90 -52.46
CA SER A 29 -18.01 -40.90 -53.12
C SER A 29 -18.19 -41.01 -54.67
N PHE A 30 -17.20 -41.65 -55.32
CA PHE A 30 -16.92 -42.01 -56.73
C PHE A 30 -18.04 -42.65 -57.60
N ASN A 31 -18.10 -42.35 -58.92
CA ASN A 31 -17.47 -43.16 -59.99
C ASN A 31 -17.65 -42.63 -61.43
N LYS A 32 -16.75 -43.13 -62.30
CA LYS A 32 -16.34 -42.75 -63.67
C LYS A 32 -17.39 -42.78 -64.79
N ALA A 33 -17.09 -41.97 -65.80
CA ALA A 33 -17.60 -42.03 -67.17
C ALA A 33 -17.47 -43.42 -67.83
N ASN A 34 -18.51 -43.78 -68.59
CA ASN A 34 -18.46 -44.67 -69.75
C ASN A 34 -19.22 -43.96 -70.87
N ALA A 35 -18.57 -43.78 -72.03
CA ALA A 35 -19.17 -43.24 -73.22
C ALA A 35 -19.68 -44.39 -74.09
N GLU A 36 -20.99 -44.49 -74.26
CA GLU A 36 -21.62 -45.23 -75.35
C GLU A 36 -22.47 -44.21 -76.11
N ALA A 37 -22.16 -44.05 -77.40
CA ALA A 37 -22.81 -43.07 -78.26
C ALA A 37 -24.21 -43.58 -78.63
N GLU A 38 -25.24 -43.16 -77.89
CA GLU A 38 -26.63 -43.25 -78.33
C GLU A 38 -26.85 -42.29 -79.50
N THR A 39 -27.12 -42.84 -80.67
CA THR A 39 -27.54 -42.17 -81.90
C THR A 39 -28.78 -41.32 -81.65
N THR A 40 -28.60 -40.02 -81.46
CA THR A 40 -29.67 -39.06 -81.18
C THR A 40 -30.30 -38.59 -82.50
N ILE A 41 -31.61 -38.84 -82.70
CA ILE A 41 -32.38 -38.27 -83.82
C ILE A 41 -32.45 -36.75 -83.62
N THR A 42 -32.09 -35.96 -84.63
CA THR A 42 -32.11 -34.50 -84.52
C THR A 42 -33.51 -33.92 -84.72
N ALA A 43 -33.74 -32.70 -84.22
CA ALA A 43 -35.01 -31.98 -84.40
C ALA A 43 -35.32 -31.64 -85.87
N GLU A 44 -34.33 -31.68 -86.77
CA GLU A 44 -34.59 -31.53 -88.21
C GLU A 44 -35.10 -32.83 -88.82
N GLN A 45 -34.64 -33.96 -88.28
CA GLN A 45 -35.01 -35.31 -88.70
C GLN A 45 -36.37 -35.76 -88.13
N PHE A 46 -36.84 -35.22 -87.01
CA PHE A 46 -38.16 -35.52 -86.46
C PHE A 46 -38.82 -34.29 -85.82
N LYS A 47 -39.89 -33.77 -86.46
CA LYS A 47 -40.53 -32.51 -86.04
C LYS A 47 -42.01 -32.42 -86.34
N LEU A 48 -42.73 -31.60 -85.58
CA LEU A 48 -44.06 -31.12 -85.96
C LEU A 48 -43.92 -29.99 -86.97
N LYS A 49 -44.41 -30.19 -88.19
CA LYS A 49 -44.40 -29.19 -89.27
C LYS A 49 -45.28 -28.00 -88.94
N GLY A 50 -46.55 -28.25 -88.62
CA GLY A 50 -47.50 -27.19 -88.34
C GLY A 50 -48.92 -27.67 -88.08
N THR A 51 -49.82 -26.71 -87.90
CA THR A 51 -51.24 -26.93 -87.67
C THR A 51 -52.07 -26.31 -88.78
N SER A 52 -53.21 -26.91 -89.08
CA SER A 52 -54.14 -26.40 -90.09
C SER A 52 -55.58 -26.70 -89.68
N VAL A 53 -56.53 -25.88 -90.10
CA VAL A 53 -57.95 -26.12 -89.82
C VAL A 53 -58.50 -27.28 -90.66
N ARG A 54 -59.43 -28.03 -90.08
CA ARG A 54 -60.39 -28.86 -90.82
C ARG A 54 -61.68 -28.06 -91.00
N TYR A 55 -62.04 -27.77 -92.25
CA TYR A 55 -63.38 -27.29 -92.59
C TYR A 55 -64.42 -28.38 -92.32
N VAL A 56 -65.56 -27.99 -91.75
CA VAL A 56 -66.70 -28.90 -91.57
C VAL A 56 -67.21 -29.35 -92.94
N ASP A 57 -67.42 -30.65 -93.09
CA ASP A 57 -68.07 -31.28 -94.24
C ASP A 57 -69.13 -32.28 -93.75
N ASP A 58 -69.82 -32.96 -94.66
CA ASP A 58 -70.89 -33.92 -94.34
C ASP A 58 -70.42 -35.11 -93.47
N THR A 59 -69.10 -35.31 -93.31
CA THR A 59 -68.49 -36.45 -92.61
C THR A 59 -67.81 -36.06 -91.30
N TYR A 60 -67.25 -34.85 -91.18
CA TYR A 60 -66.45 -34.44 -90.01
C TYR A 60 -66.77 -33.01 -89.52
N SER A 61 -66.77 -32.83 -88.20
CA SER A 61 -67.00 -31.55 -87.50
C SER A 61 -65.75 -30.66 -87.41
N ALA A 62 -65.88 -29.49 -86.78
CA ALA A 62 -64.81 -28.51 -86.67
C ALA A 62 -63.62 -29.08 -85.90
N GLY A 63 -62.42 -28.90 -86.45
CA GLY A 63 -61.24 -29.53 -85.88
C GLY A 63 -59.91 -28.94 -86.34
N VAL A 64 -58.84 -29.35 -85.65
CA VAL A 64 -57.46 -28.98 -85.97
C VAL A 64 -56.71 -30.22 -86.46
N LYS A 65 -55.90 -30.05 -87.50
CA LYS A 65 -54.95 -31.06 -87.99
C LYS A 65 -53.54 -30.71 -87.53
N PHE A 66 -52.79 -31.71 -87.10
CA PHE A 66 -51.38 -31.63 -86.76
C PHE A 66 -50.57 -32.48 -87.73
N HIS A 67 -49.51 -31.90 -88.29
CA HIS A 67 -48.65 -32.55 -89.28
C HIS A 67 -47.28 -32.84 -88.65
N VAL A 68 -46.87 -34.11 -88.62
CA VAL A 68 -45.59 -34.59 -88.08
C VAL A 68 -44.72 -35.06 -89.25
N LEU A 69 -43.45 -34.67 -89.27
CA LEU A 69 -42.46 -35.08 -90.26
C LEU A 69 -41.37 -35.93 -89.61
N LEU A 70 -40.96 -36.99 -90.31
CA LEU A 70 -39.87 -37.87 -89.96
C LEU A 70 -38.99 -38.12 -91.19
N ASP A 71 -37.69 -37.94 -91.07
CA ASP A 71 -36.71 -38.15 -92.13
C ASP A 71 -36.81 -39.57 -92.69
N GLU A 72 -36.80 -39.69 -94.01
CA GLU A 72 -37.01 -40.96 -94.70
C GLU A 72 -35.90 -41.99 -94.39
N THR A 73 -34.67 -41.54 -94.16
CA THR A 73 -33.57 -42.44 -93.77
C THR A 73 -33.77 -42.97 -92.34
N VAL A 74 -34.26 -42.13 -91.43
CA VAL A 74 -34.60 -42.55 -90.07
C VAL A 74 -35.82 -43.50 -90.10
N TYR A 75 -36.87 -43.15 -90.84
CA TYR A 75 -38.07 -43.97 -90.97
C TYR A 75 -37.78 -45.35 -91.57
N SER A 76 -36.96 -45.42 -92.63
CA SER A 76 -36.59 -46.69 -93.28
C SER A 76 -35.64 -47.55 -92.43
N GLY A 77 -34.96 -46.95 -91.45
CA GLY A 77 -34.12 -47.65 -90.47
C GLY A 77 -34.88 -48.24 -89.28
N LEU A 78 -36.17 -47.90 -89.09
CA LEU A 78 -36.98 -48.42 -87.99
C LEU A 78 -37.29 -49.91 -88.15
N SER A 79 -37.30 -50.63 -87.03
CA SER A 79 -37.69 -52.04 -87.00
C SER A 79 -39.19 -52.21 -87.26
N ASN A 80 -39.60 -53.42 -87.68
CA ASN A 80 -41.01 -53.75 -87.85
C ASN A 80 -41.82 -53.71 -86.54
N ALA A 81 -41.17 -53.65 -85.39
CA ALA A 81 -41.80 -53.52 -84.07
C ALA A 81 -41.85 -52.06 -83.57
N ALA A 82 -41.29 -51.10 -84.32
CA ALA A 82 -41.29 -49.69 -83.96
C ALA A 82 -42.71 -49.15 -83.79
N LYS A 83 -42.94 -48.42 -82.70
CA LYS A 83 -44.16 -47.67 -82.44
C LYS A 83 -43.92 -46.21 -82.75
N THR A 84 -44.78 -45.61 -83.55
CA THR A 84 -44.76 -44.17 -83.84
C THR A 84 -46.15 -43.61 -83.59
N GLY A 85 -46.29 -42.31 -83.34
CA GLY A 85 -47.61 -41.73 -83.13
C GLY A 85 -47.57 -40.30 -82.64
N VAL A 86 -48.69 -39.83 -82.09
CA VAL A 86 -48.77 -38.54 -81.38
C VAL A 86 -49.50 -38.65 -80.05
N LYS A 87 -49.11 -37.79 -79.11
CA LYS A 87 -49.84 -37.53 -77.87
C LYS A 87 -50.45 -36.13 -77.92
N LEU A 88 -51.68 -35.98 -77.41
CA LEU A 88 -52.50 -34.76 -77.47
C LEU A 88 -53.16 -34.47 -76.12
N CYS A 89 -53.14 -33.23 -75.63
CA CYS A 89 -53.87 -32.84 -74.41
C CYS A 89 -54.20 -31.33 -74.37
N PRO A 90 -55.42 -30.90 -73.98
CA PRO A 90 -55.69 -29.48 -73.70
C PRO A 90 -54.79 -28.96 -72.59
N THR A 91 -54.12 -27.81 -72.79
CA THR A 91 -53.12 -27.28 -71.83
C THR A 91 -53.74 -27.00 -70.45
N LEU A 92 -55.01 -26.59 -70.41
CA LEU A 92 -55.76 -26.40 -69.17
C LEU A 92 -55.87 -27.69 -68.32
N LEU A 93 -55.97 -28.86 -68.96
CA LEU A 93 -56.08 -30.16 -68.30
C LEU A 93 -54.72 -30.83 -68.08
N LEU A 94 -53.71 -30.40 -68.83
CA LEU A 94 -52.32 -30.80 -68.64
C LEU A 94 -51.68 -30.09 -67.43
N GLY A 95 -52.06 -28.84 -67.17
CA GLY A 95 -51.45 -28.03 -66.11
C GLY A 95 -49.96 -27.79 -66.37
N ASP A 96 -49.13 -28.02 -65.36
CA ASP A 96 -47.67 -27.89 -65.43
C ASP A 96 -46.96 -29.23 -65.82
N GLU A 97 -47.70 -30.27 -66.22
CA GLU A 97 -47.15 -31.59 -66.56
C GLU A 97 -46.54 -31.66 -67.98
N ASP A 98 -45.50 -32.48 -68.18
CA ASP A 98 -44.90 -32.71 -69.50
C ASP A 98 -45.65 -33.82 -70.26
N ILE A 99 -46.27 -33.46 -71.39
CA ILE A 99 -47.05 -34.37 -72.25
C ILE A 99 -46.23 -35.57 -72.78
N LYS A 100 -44.90 -35.47 -72.85
CA LYS A 100 -44.04 -36.57 -73.32
C LYS A 100 -44.08 -37.76 -72.37
N THR A 101 -43.98 -37.48 -71.07
CA THR A 101 -43.74 -38.47 -70.01
C THR A 101 -44.89 -38.62 -69.02
N SER A 102 -45.89 -37.73 -69.04
CA SER A 102 -47.00 -37.81 -68.10
C SER A 102 -47.95 -38.98 -68.40
N ASP A 103 -48.46 -39.58 -67.32
CA ASP A 103 -49.51 -40.60 -67.31
C ASP A 103 -50.92 -39.99 -67.15
N ASN A 104 -51.07 -38.67 -67.36
CA ASN A 104 -52.34 -37.94 -67.23
C ASN A 104 -53.43 -38.63 -68.06
N ALA A 105 -54.53 -38.99 -67.40
CA ALA A 105 -55.63 -39.71 -68.04
C ALA A 105 -56.31 -38.90 -69.17
N ASN A 106 -56.07 -37.57 -69.24
CA ASN A 106 -56.56 -36.71 -70.31
C ASN A 106 -55.62 -36.65 -71.54
N ILE A 107 -54.44 -37.28 -71.48
CA ILE A 107 -53.55 -37.41 -72.65
C ILE A 107 -54.10 -38.49 -73.57
N ILE A 108 -54.37 -38.09 -74.81
CA ILE A 108 -54.80 -39.01 -75.86
C ILE A 108 -53.56 -39.45 -76.63
N ASP A 109 -53.19 -40.73 -76.50
CA ASP A 109 -52.13 -41.37 -77.28
C ASP A 109 -52.74 -42.03 -78.54
N ARG A 110 -52.24 -41.64 -79.70
CA ARG A 110 -52.63 -42.19 -81.01
C ARG A 110 -51.40 -42.79 -81.69
N GLU A 111 -51.20 -44.08 -81.49
CA GLU A 111 -50.20 -44.88 -82.21
C GLU A 111 -50.58 -45.00 -83.71
N ALA A 112 -49.64 -44.65 -84.58
CA ALA A 112 -49.71 -44.77 -86.03
C ALA A 112 -48.89 -45.97 -86.51
N LYS A 113 -49.53 -46.84 -87.31
CA LYS A 113 -48.83 -47.91 -88.04
C LYS A 113 -47.97 -47.30 -89.15
N THR A 114 -46.91 -47.99 -89.57
CA THR A 114 -46.04 -47.56 -90.68
C THR A 114 -46.81 -47.19 -91.94
N SER A 115 -47.89 -47.92 -92.28
CA SER A 115 -48.78 -47.59 -93.42
C SER A 115 -49.52 -46.24 -93.31
N GLY A 116 -49.53 -45.61 -92.15
CA GLY A 116 -50.13 -44.29 -91.92
C GLY A 116 -49.20 -43.12 -92.25
N TRP A 117 -47.91 -43.40 -92.48
CA TRP A 117 -46.94 -42.43 -92.94
C TRP A 117 -46.88 -42.43 -94.48
N PHE A 118 -46.82 -41.25 -95.08
CA PHE A 118 -46.72 -41.08 -96.53
C PHE A 118 -45.61 -40.09 -96.90
N ASP A 119 -45.15 -40.11 -98.15
CA ASP A 119 -44.12 -39.16 -98.61
C ASP A 119 -44.63 -37.73 -98.52
N SER A 120 -43.89 -36.85 -97.83
CA SER A 120 -44.28 -35.46 -97.75
C SER A 120 -44.13 -34.80 -99.12
N VAL A 121 -45.23 -34.22 -99.60
CA VAL A 121 -45.27 -33.58 -100.92
C VAL A 121 -44.53 -32.23 -100.92
N THR A 122 -44.38 -31.61 -99.74
CA THR A 122 -43.76 -30.28 -99.59
C THR A 122 -42.37 -30.34 -99.00
N ASP A 123 -42.00 -31.44 -98.33
CA ASP A 123 -40.73 -31.58 -97.62
C ASP A 123 -39.98 -32.82 -98.17
N THR A 124 -39.21 -32.62 -99.24
CA THR A 124 -38.50 -33.71 -99.94
C THR A 124 -37.56 -34.47 -99.00
N GLY A 125 -37.64 -35.81 -99.01
CA GLY A 125 -36.85 -36.68 -98.14
C GLY A 125 -37.45 -36.94 -96.76
N MET A 126 -38.69 -36.50 -96.50
CA MET A 126 -39.42 -36.73 -95.25
C MET A 126 -40.68 -37.57 -95.47
N LYS A 127 -41.01 -38.44 -94.51
CA LYS A 127 -42.34 -39.02 -94.32
C LYS A 127 -43.20 -38.10 -93.45
N GLU A 128 -44.49 -38.03 -93.73
CA GLU A 128 -45.47 -37.20 -93.05
C GLU A 128 -46.61 -38.03 -92.44
N LEU A 129 -47.01 -37.68 -91.23
CA LEU A 129 -48.17 -38.21 -90.50
C LEU A 129 -49.11 -37.05 -90.16
N VAL A 130 -50.39 -37.22 -90.47
CA VAL A 130 -51.43 -36.20 -90.19
C VAL A 130 -52.40 -36.73 -89.15
N VAL A 131 -52.55 -35.99 -88.06
CA VAL A 131 -53.44 -36.35 -86.96
C VAL A 131 -54.52 -35.30 -86.77
N TYR A 132 -55.73 -35.76 -86.52
CA TYR A 132 -56.93 -34.94 -86.45
C TYR A 132 -57.51 -34.90 -85.05
N VAL A 133 -57.93 -33.71 -84.62
CA VAL A 133 -58.74 -33.48 -83.43
C VAL A 133 -60.06 -32.85 -83.87
N TYR A 134 -61.17 -33.57 -83.71
CA TYR A 134 -62.51 -33.15 -84.11
C TYR A 134 -63.42 -32.92 -82.89
N ASP A 135 -64.65 -32.47 -83.14
CA ASP A 135 -65.73 -32.29 -82.15
C ASP A 135 -65.40 -31.32 -81.02
N ILE A 136 -64.62 -30.26 -81.31
CA ILE A 136 -64.31 -29.22 -80.34
C ILE A 136 -65.58 -28.37 -80.10
N ASP A 137 -66.04 -28.29 -78.85
CA ASP A 137 -67.16 -27.42 -78.44
C ASP A 137 -66.77 -25.94 -78.58
N ALA A 138 -67.70 -25.09 -79.01
CA ALA A 138 -67.46 -23.67 -79.23
C ALA A 138 -66.88 -22.94 -78.02
N LYS A 139 -67.23 -23.36 -76.80
CA LYS A 139 -66.66 -22.78 -75.56
C LYS A 139 -65.16 -23.05 -75.38
N TYR A 140 -64.60 -24.00 -76.14
CA TYR A 140 -63.19 -24.41 -76.08
C TYR A 140 -62.40 -24.05 -77.33
N TYR A 141 -62.98 -23.29 -78.27
CA TYR A 141 -62.26 -22.91 -79.49
C TYR A 141 -60.95 -22.18 -79.21
N GLY A 142 -60.89 -21.34 -78.18
CA GLY A 142 -59.66 -20.64 -77.78
C GLY A 142 -58.78 -21.40 -76.79
N THR A 143 -59.13 -22.63 -76.40
CA THR A 143 -58.31 -23.47 -75.52
C THR A 143 -57.16 -24.08 -76.31
N ASP A 144 -55.93 -23.84 -75.88
CA ASP A 144 -54.75 -24.41 -76.54
C ASP A 144 -54.62 -25.92 -76.28
N ILE A 145 -54.21 -26.66 -77.31
CA ILE A 145 -53.98 -28.11 -77.27
C ILE A 145 -52.49 -28.34 -77.47
N ALA A 146 -51.84 -28.98 -76.50
CA ALA A 146 -50.45 -29.44 -76.59
C ALA A 146 -50.37 -30.74 -77.38
N VAL A 147 -49.41 -30.82 -78.30
CA VAL A 147 -49.20 -31.96 -79.20
C VAL A 147 -47.73 -32.30 -79.32
N VAL A 148 -47.41 -33.59 -79.31
CA VAL A 148 -46.06 -34.11 -79.54
C VAL A 148 -46.10 -35.39 -80.36
N GLY A 149 -45.22 -35.53 -81.37
CA GLY A 149 -44.99 -36.80 -82.07
C GLY A 149 -43.97 -37.65 -81.34
N TYR A 150 -44.09 -38.98 -81.40
CA TYR A 150 -43.12 -39.90 -80.79
C TYR A 150 -42.72 -41.06 -81.70
N ILE A 151 -41.53 -41.62 -81.41
CA ILE A 151 -40.97 -42.87 -81.94
C ILE A 151 -40.45 -43.66 -80.75
N ALA A 152 -40.78 -44.96 -80.70
CA ALA A 152 -40.25 -45.91 -79.74
C ALA A 152 -39.90 -47.21 -80.47
N ASP A 153 -38.61 -47.55 -80.54
CA ASP A 153 -38.10 -48.74 -81.22
C ASP A 153 -36.90 -49.35 -80.47
N GLY A 154 -37.13 -50.43 -79.71
CA GLY A 154 -36.12 -50.97 -78.80
C GLY A 154 -35.79 -49.99 -77.67
N GLU A 155 -34.51 -49.61 -77.55
CA GLU A 155 -34.04 -48.58 -76.60
C GLU A 155 -34.21 -47.15 -77.15
N LEU A 156 -34.41 -46.98 -78.46
CA LEU A 156 -34.61 -45.65 -79.06
C LEU A 156 -35.98 -45.10 -78.67
N THR A 157 -35.98 -43.99 -77.92
CA THR A 157 -37.18 -43.18 -77.67
C THR A 157 -36.92 -41.74 -78.12
N ALA A 158 -37.70 -41.23 -79.07
CA ALA A 158 -37.59 -39.87 -79.58
C ALA A 158 -38.94 -39.18 -79.62
N TYR A 159 -38.95 -37.86 -79.33
CA TYR A 159 -40.13 -37.01 -79.37
C TYR A 159 -39.85 -35.76 -80.20
N THR A 160 -40.88 -35.23 -80.87
CA THR A 160 -40.79 -33.89 -81.44
C THR A 160 -40.77 -32.82 -80.35
N GLU A 161 -40.51 -31.57 -80.73
CA GLU A 161 -40.88 -30.43 -79.88
C GLU A 161 -42.40 -30.43 -79.64
N ILE A 162 -42.81 -29.96 -78.46
CA ILE A 162 -44.22 -29.81 -78.12
C ILE A 162 -44.72 -28.54 -78.81
N LYS A 163 -45.79 -28.65 -79.60
CA LYS A 163 -46.49 -27.47 -80.13
C LYS A 163 -47.84 -27.31 -79.44
N THR A 164 -48.20 -26.07 -79.14
CA THR A 164 -49.52 -25.69 -78.63
C THR A 164 -50.27 -24.90 -79.69
N ALA A 165 -51.54 -25.23 -79.89
CA ALA A 165 -52.42 -24.48 -80.77
C ALA A 165 -53.89 -24.66 -80.36
N SER A 166 -54.67 -23.58 -80.44
CA SER A 166 -56.13 -23.58 -80.28
C SER A 166 -56.83 -23.54 -81.63
N LEU A 167 -58.06 -24.02 -81.73
CA LEU A 167 -58.83 -23.92 -82.98
C LEU A 167 -59.00 -22.45 -83.40
N ALA A 168 -59.24 -21.54 -82.46
CA ALA A 168 -59.38 -20.11 -82.71
C ALA A 168 -58.11 -19.50 -83.34
N SER A 169 -56.93 -19.74 -82.75
CA SER A 169 -55.68 -19.21 -83.31
C SER A 169 -55.36 -19.77 -84.69
N VAL A 170 -55.60 -21.07 -84.91
CA VAL A 170 -55.37 -21.71 -86.22
C VAL A 170 -56.39 -21.23 -87.25
N ALA A 171 -57.64 -21.02 -86.86
CA ALA A 171 -58.71 -20.50 -87.73
C ALA A 171 -58.51 -19.04 -88.11
N GLN A 172 -58.08 -18.20 -87.17
CA GLN A 172 -57.75 -16.80 -87.45
C GLN A 172 -56.65 -16.70 -88.51
N LYS A 173 -55.57 -17.48 -88.33
CA LYS A 173 -54.45 -17.53 -89.30
C LYS A 173 -54.85 -18.15 -90.65
N ALA A 174 -55.76 -19.12 -90.65
CA ALA A 174 -56.30 -19.70 -91.88
C ALA A 174 -57.17 -18.69 -92.65
N ALA A 175 -57.98 -17.89 -91.95
CA ALA A 175 -58.89 -16.91 -92.55
C ALA A 175 -58.14 -15.80 -93.31
N GLU A 176 -56.94 -15.43 -92.85
CA GLU A 176 -56.07 -14.46 -93.52
C GLU A 176 -55.72 -14.86 -94.97
N ASN A 177 -55.60 -16.16 -95.23
CA ASN A 177 -55.12 -16.70 -96.51
C ASN A 177 -56.22 -17.42 -97.32
N GLU A 178 -57.45 -17.48 -96.82
CA GLU A 178 -58.58 -18.12 -97.51
C GLU A 178 -59.19 -17.15 -98.54
N SER A 179 -59.41 -17.61 -99.77
CA SER A 179 -60.02 -16.80 -100.83
C SER A 179 -61.53 -17.02 -100.97
N ASP A 180 -62.07 -18.08 -100.36
CA ASP A 180 -63.50 -18.41 -100.37
C ASP A 180 -64.26 -17.73 -99.21
N ASP A 181 -65.22 -16.87 -99.55
CA ASP A 181 -65.99 -16.08 -98.57
C ASP A 181 -66.85 -16.95 -97.63
N THR A 182 -67.34 -18.11 -98.09
CA THR A 182 -68.16 -19.01 -97.26
C THR A 182 -67.28 -19.68 -96.20
N LYS A 183 -66.07 -20.09 -96.60
CA LYS A 183 -65.07 -20.65 -95.68
C LYS A 183 -64.52 -19.62 -94.71
N LYS A 184 -64.33 -18.36 -95.14
CA LYS A 184 -63.93 -17.25 -94.26
C LYS A 184 -64.94 -17.01 -93.14
N GLU A 185 -66.23 -16.98 -93.44
CA GLU A 185 -67.25 -16.74 -92.41
C GLU A 185 -67.34 -17.91 -91.42
N GLN A 186 -67.19 -19.13 -91.91
CA GLN A 186 -67.08 -20.31 -91.04
C GLN A 186 -65.86 -20.22 -90.10
N LEU A 187 -64.70 -19.82 -90.61
CA LEU A 187 -63.50 -19.64 -89.80
C LEU A 187 -63.68 -18.53 -88.76
N LYS A 188 -64.35 -17.43 -89.11
CA LYS A 188 -64.67 -16.32 -88.21
C LYS A 188 -65.49 -16.76 -87.00
N GLY A 189 -66.41 -17.70 -87.20
CA GLY A 189 -67.16 -18.34 -86.11
C GLY A 189 -66.29 -19.07 -85.07
N TYR A 190 -65.05 -19.42 -85.40
CA TYR A 190 -64.13 -20.14 -84.50
C TYR A 190 -63.26 -19.23 -83.64
N TYR A 191 -63.10 -17.95 -83.98
CA TYR A 191 -62.24 -17.01 -83.24
C TYR A 191 -62.95 -15.75 -82.77
N THR A 192 -64.29 -15.71 -82.81
CA THR A 192 -65.07 -14.58 -82.29
C THR A 192 -65.86 -15.00 -81.06
N PHE A 193 -65.81 -14.20 -80.00
CA PHE A 193 -66.43 -14.46 -78.68
C PHE A 193 -67.31 -13.29 -78.22
N ILE A 194 -68.13 -13.54 -77.19
CA ILE A 194 -69.03 -12.57 -76.57
C ILE A 194 -68.35 -11.93 -75.36
N LEU A 195 -68.37 -10.60 -75.29
CA LEU A 195 -68.02 -9.81 -74.10
C LEU A 195 -69.31 -9.28 -73.45
N ASN A 196 -69.52 -9.59 -72.17
CA ASN A 196 -70.56 -9.00 -71.36
C ASN A 196 -69.94 -8.17 -70.24
N VAL A 197 -70.34 -6.91 -70.12
CA VAL A 197 -69.92 -5.99 -69.05
C VAL A 197 -71.11 -5.79 -68.11
N TYR A 198 -70.91 -5.90 -66.80
CA TYR A 198 -71.94 -5.82 -65.77
C TYR A 198 -71.60 -4.72 -64.76
N ASN A 199 -72.63 -4.00 -64.31
CA ASN A 199 -72.53 -3.05 -63.21
C ASN A 199 -72.23 -3.77 -61.88
N SER A 200 -71.93 -3.00 -60.82
CA SER A 200 -71.65 -3.53 -59.48
C SER A 200 -72.85 -4.21 -58.82
N ASP A 201 -74.08 -3.86 -59.21
CA ASP A 201 -75.31 -4.56 -58.82
C ASP A 201 -75.59 -5.83 -59.64
N LYS A 202 -74.65 -6.21 -60.52
CA LYS A 202 -74.69 -7.39 -61.41
C LYS A 202 -75.72 -7.30 -62.53
N THR A 203 -76.28 -6.12 -62.80
CA THR A 203 -77.08 -5.87 -64.00
C THR A 203 -76.19 -5.78 -65.25
N LEU A 204 -76.65 -6.30 -66.38
CA LEU A 204 -75.92 -6.25 -67.64
C LEU A 204 -75.86 -4.79 -68.14
N LYS A 205 -74.66 -4.28 -68.36
CA LYS A 205 -74.38 -2.93 -68.87
C LYS A 205 -74.26 -2.93 -70.39
N GLU A 206 -73.44 -3.81 -70.94
CA GLU A 206 -73.13 -3.86 -72.37
C GLU A 206 -72.81 -5.29 -72.83
N THR A 207 -73.21 -5.62 -74.06
CA THR A 207 -72.80 -6.86 -74.75
C THR A 207 -72.23 -6.51 -76.11
N SER A 208 -71.04 -7.03 -76.42
CA SER A 208 -70.38 -6.86 -77.71
C SER A 208 -69.67 -8.15 -78.15
N SER A 209 -69.18 -8.16 -79.39
CA SER A 209 -68.44 -9.28 -79.96
C SER A 209 -66.98 -8.90 -80.14
N VAL A 210 -66.07 -9.77 -79.71
CA VAL A 210 -64.63 -9.53 -79.65
C VAL A 210 -63.86 -10.71 -80.22
N GLU A 211 -62.76 -10.45 -80.92
CA GLU A 211 -61.94 -11.50 -81.51
C GLU A 211 -60.97 -12.12 -80.49
N TYR A 212 -60.59 -13.38 -80.72
CA TYR A 212 -59.53 -14.07 -80.01
C TYR A 212 -58.24 -13.25 -80.01
N GLY A 213 -57.60 -13.14 -78.85
CA GLY A 213 -56.35 -12.40 -78.66
C GLY A 213 -56.51 -10.89 -78.49
N ALA A 214 -57.72 -10.32 -78.65
CA ALA A 214 -57.94 -8.90 -78.43
C ALA A 214 -57.67 -8.49 -76.97
N LYS A 215 -57.09 -7.29 -76.78
CA LYS A 215 -57.07 -6.62 -75.48
C LYS A 215 -58.35 -5.81 -75.31
N LEU A 216 -58.94 -5.89 -74.12
CA LEU A 216 -60.11 -5.09 -73.78
C LEU A 216 -59.68 -3.71 -73.30
N THR A 217 -60.53 -2.70 -73.50
CA THR A 217 -60.36 -1.38 -72.87
C THR A 217 -61.23 -1.31 -71.64
N ALA A 218 -60.72 -0.75 -70.54
CA ALA A 218 -61.48 -0.59 -69.32
C ALA A 218 -62.65 0.38 -69.55
N PRO A 219 -63.88 0.02 -69.14
CA PRO A 219 -64.97 0.98 -69.12
C PRO A 219 -64.66 2.14 -68.14
N GLU A 220 -65.04 3.36 -68.53
CA GLU A 220 -64.90 4.57 -67.72
C GLU A 220 -65.97 4.59 -66.59
N ASP A 221 -65.67 3.92 -65.48
CA ASP A 221 -66.50 3.91 -64.27
C ASP A 221 -65.65 4.12 -63.01
N ASP A 222 -66.21 4.80 -62.01
CA ASP A 222 -65.57 5.00 -60.70
C ASP A 222 -65.74 3.76 -59.80
N VAL A 223 -64.86 2.78 -60.00
CA VAL A 223 -64.90 1.45 -59.34
C VAL A 223 -63.49 0.95 -58.97
N CYS A 224 -63.36 0.04 -57.98
CA CYS A 224 -62.08 -0.60 -57.62
C CYS A 224 -61.49 -1.47 -58.76
N GLY A 225 -62.27 -1.74 -59.81
CA GLY A 225 -61.87 -2.49 -61.00
C GLY A 225 -62.95 -3.42 -61.51
N TRP A 226 -62.57 -4.22 -62.52
CA TRP A 226 -63.44 -5.16 -63.22
C TRP A 226 -63.01 -6.59 -62.91
N TYR A 227 -63.95 -7.44 -62.56
CA TYR A 227 -63.68 -8.78 -62.06
C TYR A 227 -64.53 -9.84 -62.76
N ASN A 228 -64.22 -11.11 -62.54
CA ASN A 228 -65.17 -12.18 -62.83
C ASN A 228 -66.40 -12.12 -61.89
N LYS A 229 -67.44 -12.91 -62.20
CA LYS A 229 -68.71 -12.92 -61.46
C LYS A 229 -68.58 -13.16 -59.94
N GLY A 230 -67.57 -13.93 -59.55
CA GLY A 230 -67.28 -14.25 -58.15
C GLY A 230 -66.44 -13.19 -57.44
N GLU A 231 -66.01 -12.13 -58.13
CA GLU A 231 -65.05 -11.12 -57.66
C GLU A 231 -63.72 -11.71 -57.16
N THR A 232 -63.35 -12.90 -57.63
CA THR A 232 -62.15 -13.62 -57.21
C THR A 232 -60.93 -13.32 -58.06
N ALA A 233 -61.14 -12.88 -59.31
CA ALA A 233 -60.07 -12.52 -60.23
C ALA A 233 -60.37 -11.17 -60.89
N LYS A 234 -59.44 -10.23 -60.77
CA LYS A 234 -59.50 -8.92 -61.43
C LYS A 234 -59.01 -9.08 -62.87
N TRP A 235 -59.77 -8.55 -63.82
CA TRP A 235 -59.32 -8.43 -65.20
C TRP A 235 -58.25 -7.33 -65.29
N ASN A 236 -57.10 -7.69 -65.81
CA ASN A 236 -56.03 -6.76 -66.09
C ASN A 236 -56.09 -6.32 -67.56
N PHE A 237 -56.55 -5.10 -67.81
CA PHE A 237 -56.68 -4.56 -69.16
C PHE A 237 -55.34 -4.36 -69.88
N GLU A 238 -54.22 -4.33 -69.16
CA GLU A 238 -52.90 -4.25 -69.77
C GLU A 238 -52.37 -5.61 -70.24
N THR A 239 -52.67 -6.68 -69.50
CA THR A 239 -52.04 -8.00 -69.71
C THR A 239 -52.98 -9.06 -70.25
N ASP A 240 -54.26 -9.01 -69.91
CA ASP A 240 -55.21 -10.08 -70.23
C ASP A 240 -55.73 -9.93 -71.67
N THR A 241 -55.95 -11.08 -72.33
CA THR A 241 -56.47 -11.15 -73.71
C THR A 241 -57.65 -12.10 -73.81
N VAL A 242 -58.52 -11.86 -74.79
CA VAL A 242 -59.72 -12.68 -75.00
C VAL A 242 -59.33 -14.08 -75.48
N LYS A 243 -59.65 -15.11 -74.69
CA LYS A 243 -59.45 -16.53 -75.05
C LYS A 243 -60.78 -17.30 -75.21
N GLY A 244 -61.90 -16.64 -74.98
CA GLY A 244 -63.25 -17.20 -74.96
C GLY A 244 -64.27 -16.11 -74.65
N ASN A 245 -65.52 -16.48 -74.34
CA ASN A 245 -66.51 -15.50 -73.86
C ASN A 245 -66.05 -14.90 -72.52
N VAL A 246 -66.08 -13.57 -72.40
CA VAL A 246 -65.63 -12.83 -71.21
C VAL A 246 -66.81 -12.13 -70.55
N SER A 247 -66.91 -12.23 -69.23
CA SER A 247 -67.89 -11.46 -68.43
C SER A 247 -67.15 -10.65 -67.37
N LEU A 248 -67.23 -9.32 -67.45
CA LEU A 248 -66.59 -8.37 -66.54
C LEU A 248 -67.62 -7.73 -65.60
N TYR A 249 -67.35 -7.70 -64.30
CA TYR A 249 -68.23 -7.17 -63.25
C TYR A 249 -67.53 -6.04 -62.52
N ALA A 250 -68.15 -4.86 -62.45
CA ALA A 250 -67.61 -3.72 -61.73
C ALA A 250 -67.64 -3.97 -60.20
N LYS A 251 -66.63 -3.53 -59.45
CA LYS A 251 -66.58 -3.65 -57.98
C LYS A 251 -66.53 -2.28 -57.30
N ALA A 252 -67.46 -1.98 -56.40
CA ALA A 252 -67.51 -0.69 -55.69
C ALA A 252 -66.34 -0.50 -54.69
N HIS A 253 -66.03 0.76 -54.35
CA HIS A 253 -65.02 1.12 -53.34
C HIS A 253 -65.36 0.57 -51.95
N GLY A 254 -64.35 0.00 -51.28
CA GLY A 254 -64.48 -0.52 -49.92
C GLY A 254 -64.30 0.54 -48.82
N THR A 255 -64.65 0.19 -47.58
CA THR A 255 -64.60 1.10 -46.41
C THR A 255 -63.26 1.08 -45.64
N GLU A 256 -62.28 0.30 -46.09
CA GLU A 256 -60.93 0.27 -45.48
C GLU A 256 -59.97 1.23 -46.20
N PHE A 257 -59.16 1.96 -45.42
CA PHE A 257 -58.26 3.00 -45.92
C PHE A 257 -56.80 2.78 -45.51
N THR A 258 -55.89 3.46 -46.20
CA THR A 258 -54.47 3.61 -45.84
C THR A 258 -54.15 5.11 -45.79
N TYR A 259 -53.32 5.52 -44.83
CA TYR A 259 -52.98 6.93 -44.58
C TYR A 259 -51.49 7.14 -44.76
N THR A 260 -51.11 8.12 -45.58
CA THR A 260 -49.70 8.47 -45.83
C THR A 260 -49.51 9.96 -45.61
N ALA A 261 -48.57 10.36 -44.76
CA ALA A 261 -48.29 11.76 -44.51
C ALA A 261 -47.82 12.47 -45.79
N ASN A 262 -48.36 13.66 -46.04
CA ASN A 262 -47.96 14.49 -47.17
C ASN A 262 -46.68 15.27 -46.82
N GLU A 263 -45.94 15.71 -47.84
CA GLU A 263 -44.71 16.50 -47.66
C GLU A 263 -44.98 17.91 -47.10
N ASP A 264 -46.24 18.35 -47.04
CA ASP A 264 -46.65 19.64 -46.50
C ASP A 264 -46.58 19.73 -44.96
N GLY A 265 -46.48 18.58 -44.28
CA GLY A 265 -46.43 18.47 -42.81
C GLY A 265 -47.73 18.81 -42.08
N THR A 266 -48.85 19.00 -42.80
CA THR A 266 -50.14 19.40 -42.21
C THR A 266 -51.28 18.44 -42.53
N THR A 267 -51.13 17.60 -43.56
CA THR A 267 -52.16 16.66 -44.01
C THR A 267 -51.61 15.27 -44.33
N HIS A 268 -52.50 14.29 -44.44
CA HIS A 268 -52.20 12.97 -45.02
C HIS A 268 -53.16 12.66 -46.17
N THR A 269 -52.66 11.86 -47.12
CA THR A 269 -53.50 11.29 -48.18
C THR A 269 -54.19 10.04 -47.65
N LYS A 270 -55.52 9.97 -47.80
CA LYS A 270 -56.36 8.82 -47.49
C LYS A 270 -56.71 8.08 -48.78
N THR A 271 -56.23 6.85 -48.92
CA THR A 271 -56.50 6.01 -50.10
C THR A 271 -57.33 4.79 -49.75
N HIS A 272 -58.24 4.38 -50.64
CA HIS A 272 -58.95 3.11 -50.52
C HIS A 272 -57.95 1.95 -50.59
N LYS A 273 -57.96 1.09 -49.58
CA LYS A 273 -57.06 -0.07 -49.52
C LYS A 273 -57.27 -1.07 -50.67
N CYS A 274 -58.45 -1.09 -51.30
CA CYS A 274 -58.76 -2.00 -52.42
C CYS A 274 -57.98 -1.69 -53.72
N CYS A 275 -57.67 -0.42 -53.98
CA CYS A 275 -57.23 0.02 -55.31
C CYS A 275 -56.23 1.18 -55.29
N GLY A 276 -55.97 1.78 -54.13
CA GLY A 276 -55.10 2.96 -54.01
C GLY A 276 -55.74 4.25 -54.51
N ALA A 277 -57.00 4.23 -54.96
CA ALA A 277 -57.71 5.45 -55.34
C ALA A 277 -57.80 6.39 -54.15
N VAL A 278 -57.55 7.67 -54.40
CA VAL A 278 -57.58 8.72 -53.38
C VAL A 278 -59.03 8.98 -53.00
N ALA A 279 -59.36 8.71 -51.73
CA ALA A 279 -60.66 9.04 -51.15
C ALA A 279 -60.66 10.49 -50.66
N GLU A 280 -59.53 10.96 -50.12
CA GLU A 280 -59.28 12.35 -49.75
C GLU A 280 -57.77 12.63 -49.87
N ALA A 281 -57.41 13.70 -50.57
CA ALA A 281 -56.01 14.02 -50.88
C ALA A 281 -55.31 14.77 -49.75
N ALA A 282 -56.08 15.49 -48.93
CA ALA A 282 -55.57 16.40 -47.92
C ALA A 282 -56.43 16.33 -46.64
N GLU A 283 -56.50 15.15 -46.02
CA GLU A 283 -57.17 14.98 -44.73
C GLU A 283 -56.23 15.47 -43.61
N ALA A 284 -56.75 16.29 -42.69
CA ALA A 284 -55.94 16.85 -41.61
C ALA A 284 -55.46 15.76 -40.64
N HIS A 285 -54.26 15.93 -40.07
CA HIS A 285 -53.75 15.03 -39.04
C HIS A 285 -54.59 15.10 -37.76
N ASP A 286 -54.93 13.93 -37.22
CA ASP A 286 -55.48 13.77 -35.86
C ASP A 286 -54.33 13.44 -34.89
N PHE A 287 -53.79 14.48 -34.24
CA PHE A 287 -52.62 14.38 -33.36
C PHE A 287 -53.02 14.02 -31.91
N VAL A 288 -52.37 13.00 -31.35
CA VAL A 288 -52.50 12.60 -29.94
C VAL A 288 -51.13 12.69 -29.27
N TRP A 289 -51.08 13.18 -28.02
CA TRP A 289 -49.83 13.27 -27.26
C TRP A 289 -49.34 11.88 -26.80
N ASP A 290 -48.12 11.52 -27.22
CA ASP A 290 -47.34 10.41 -26.70
C ASP A 290 -46.47 10.92 -25.53
N LYS A 291 -46.72 10.39 -24.33
CA LYS A 291 -46.06 10.81 -23.07
C LYS A 291 -45.12 9.76 -22.48
N SER A 292 -44.73 8.78 -23.30
CA SER A 292 -43.91 7.63 -22.85
C SER A 292 -42.45 7.99 -22.56
N ASP A 293 -41.93 9.08 -23.12
CA ASP A 293 -40.55 9.56 -22.95
C ASP A 293 -40.45 10.48 -21.72
N SER A 294 -39.43 10.31 -20.88
CA SER A 294 -39.26 11.12 -19.66
C SER A 294 -38.74 12.53 -19.91
N ALA A 295 -38.10 12.79 -21.05
CA ALA A 295 -37.49 14.07 -21.40
C ALA A 295 -38.44 14.98 -22.21
N GLN A 296 -39.43 14.42 -22.90
CA GLN A 296 -40.34 15.14 -23.77
C GLN A 296 -41.66 14.39 -23.98
N ASP A 297 -42.73 15.12 -24.29
CA ASP A 297 -43.96 14.57 -24.87
C ASP A 297 -44.04 14.99 -26.34
N VAL A 298 -44.51 14.12 -27.22
CA VAL A 298 -44.56 14.38 -28.67
C VAL A 298 -45.94 14.06 -29.21
N GLN A 299 -46.54 14.97 -29.97
CA GLN A 299 -47.76 14.67 -30.72
C GLN A 299 -47.45 13.69 -31.84
N ARG A 300 -48.20 12.59 -31.90
CA ARG A 300 -48.15 11.62 -33.00
C ARG A 300 -49.53 11.49 -33.63
N CYS A 301 -49.59 11.50 -34.96
CA CYS A 301 -50.85 11.29 -35.66
C CYS A 301 -51.32 9.84 -35.44
N SER A 302 -52.57 9.67 -35.00
CA SER A 302 -53.18 8.36 -34.70
C SER A 302 -53.29 7.44 -35.92
N LEU A 303 -53.23 8.00 -37.14
CA LEU A 303 -53.45 7.30 -38.40
C LEU A 303 -52.17 7.05 -39.22
N CYS A 304 -51.24 8.01 -39.27
CA CYS A 304 -50.03 7.92 -40.10
C CYS A 304 -48.70 7.99 -39.32
N GLY A 305 -48.73 8.27 -38.01
CA GLY A 305 -47.53 8.34 -37.17
C GLY A 305 -46.65 9.58 -37.35
N ALA A 306 -47.07 10.54 -38.18
CA ALA A 306 -46.39 11.83 -38.32
C ALA A 306 -46.26 12.55 -36.96
N THR A 307 -45.18 13.31 -36.77
CA THR A 307 -44.91 14.05 -35.54
C THR A 307 -45.41 15.48 -35.64
N GLY A 308 -46.19 15.92 -34.64
CA GLY A 308 -46.67 17.30 -34.50
C GLY A 308 -45.79 18.10 -33.54
N LYS A 309 -46.41 18.79 -32.58
CA LYS A 309 -45.71 19.55 -31.54
C LYS A 309 -44.91 18.66 -30.58
N THR A 310 -43.88 19.24 -29.98
CA THR A 310 -43.07 18.62 -28.91
C THR A 310 -43.08 19.50 -27.67
N PHE A 311 -43.34 18.90 -26.53
CA PHE A 311 -43.26 19.53 -25.21
C PHE A 311 -42.05 18.97 -24.47
N VAL A 312 -41.01 19.79 -24.23
CA VAL A 312 -39.81 19.38 -23.50
C VAL A 312 -40.06 19.46 -22.01
N LYS A 313 -39.73 18.41 -21.27
CA LYS A 313 -39.95 18.25 -19.82
C LYS A 313 -38.68 18.34 -18.98
N THR A 314 -37.53 18.46 -19.63
CA THR A 314 -36.23 18.44 -18.95
C THR A 314 -35.86 19.81 -18.40
N VAL A 315 -35.73 19.91 -17.07
CA VAL A 315 -35.26 21.14 -16.41
C VAL A 315 -33.73 21.22 -16.46
N THR A 316 -33.21 22.38 -16.84
CA THR A 316 -31.77 22.65 -16.94
C THR A 316 -31.14 23.14 -15.63
N ALA A 317 -31.93 23.79 -14.77
CA ALA A 317 -31.52 24.19 -13.44
C ALA A 317 -31.47 22.98 -12.49
N VAL A 318 -30.25 22.51 -12.20
CA VAL A 318 -29.98 21.41 -11.26
C VAL A 318 -29.66 21.92 -9.86
N ASN A 319 -29.90 21.09 -8.83
CA ASN A 319 -29.58 21.37 -7.42
C ASN A 319 -30.22 22.65 -6.86
N GLN A 320 -31.50 22.87 -7.20
CA GLN A 320 -32.22 24.04 -6.72
C GLN A 320 -32.52 23.92 -5.22
N GLU A 321 -32.09 24.91 -4.42
CA GLU A 321 -32.27 24.94 -2.98
C GLU A 321 -33.53 25.72 -2.60
N LEU A 322 -34.39 25.10 -1.79
CA LEU A 322 -35.64 25.69 -1.31
C LEU A 322 -35.57 25.79 0.22
N VAL A 323 -35.46 27.02 0.73
CA VAL A 323 -35.36 27.29 2.17
C VAL A 323 -36.75 27.59 2.72
N LEU A 324 -37.23 26.73 3.62
CA LEU A 324 -38.59 26.77 4.12
C LEU A 324 -38.90 28.01 4.97
N THR A 325 -37.90 28.60 5.62
CA THR A 325 -38.06 29.82 6.42
C THR A 325 -38.04 31.11 5.60
N ASN A 326 -37.75 31.05 4.29
CA ASN A 326 -37.82 32.23 3.44
C ASN A 326 -39.27 32.68 3.25
N ALA A 327 -39.51 34.00 3.20
CA ALA A 327 -40.84 34.55 2.98
C ALA A 327 -41.47 34.07 1.65
N THR A 328 -40.64 33.82 0.64
CA THR A 328 -41.01 33.17 -0.62
C THR A 328 -39.89 32.24 -1.06
N SER A 329 -40.24 31.06 -1.57
CA SER A 329 -39.32 30.12 -2.21
C SER A 329 -39.88 29.76 -3.58
N SER A 330 -39.00 29.73 -4.58
CA SER A 330 -39.37 29.52 -5.97
C SER A 330 -38.54 28.42 -6.63
N VAL A 331 -39.16 27.74 -7.59
CA VAL A 331 -38.52 26.72 -8.42
C VAL A 331 -38.48 27.19 -9.87
N SER A 332 -37.31 27.08 -10.50
CA SER A 332 -37.11 27.36 -11.92
C SER A 332 -37.43 26.13 -12.75
N LEU A 333 -38.25 26.33 -13.79
CA LEU A 333 -38.50 25.34 -14.83
C LEU A 333 -37.74 25.65 -16.13
N SER A 334 -36.65 26.42 -16.04
CA SER A 334 -35.83 26.74 -17.22
C SER A 334 -35.45 25.49 -18.02
N GLY A 335 -35.72 25.49 -19.32
CA GLY A 335 -35.46 24.35 -20.21
C GLY A 335 -36.69 23.58 -20.68
N ILE A 336 -37.87 23.79 -20.05
CA ILE A 336 -39.13 23.25 -20.56
C ILE A 336 -39.72 24.13 -21.66
N THR A 337 -40.62 23.57 -22.47
CA THR A 337 -41.35 24.34 -23.50
C THR A 337 -42.19 25.45 -22.86
N GLU A 338 -42.09 26.68 -23.38
CA GLU A 338 -42.83 27.86 -22.88
C GLU A 338 -44.35 27.79 -23.15
N GLY A 339 -45.14 28.66 -22.51
CA GLY A 339 -46.59 28.77 -22.78
C GLY A 339 -47.46 27.80 -21.98
N TYR A 340 -47.03 27.43 -20.78
CA TYR A 340 -47.75 26.54 -19.87
C TYR A 340 -48.38 27.29 -18.69
N THR A 341 -49.37 26.67 -18.04
CA THR A 341 -49.87 27.05 -16.72
C THR A 341 -49.59 25.94 -15.72
N VAL A 342 -49.22 26.27 -14.49
CA VAL A 342 -48.93 25.25 -13.47
C VAL A 342 -50.25 24.81 -12.85
N LYS A 343 -50.50 23.49 -12.85
CA LYS A 343 -51.73 22.88 -12.34
C LYS A 343 -51.59 22.35 -10.92
N SER A 344 -50.44 21.74 -10.60
CA SER A 344 -50.15 21.26 -9.25
C SER A 344 -48.66 21.01 -9.06
N ILE A 345 -48.21 21.16 -7.81
CA ILE A 345 -46.84 20.86 -7.36
C ILE A 345 -46.97 19.89 -6.19
N THR A 346 -46.31 18.73 -6.27
CA THR A 346 -46.29 17.70 -5.22
C THR A 346 -44.90 17.10 -5.06
N LEU A 347 -44.70 16.22 -4.07
CA LEU A 347 -43.50 15.42 -3.92
C LEU A 347 -43.67 14.06 -4.60
N VAL A 348 -42.64 13.57 -5.28
CA VAL A 348 -42.65 12.23 -5.91
C VAL A 348 -42.74 11.12 -4.85
N ASP A 349 -42.08 11.30 -3.70
CA ASP A 349 -42.08 10.33 -2.59
C ASP A 349 -43.31 10.45 -1.67
N ASP A 350 -44.12 11.51 -1.82
CA ASP A 350 -45.36 11.71 -1.09
C ASP A 350 -46.33 12.62 -1.88
N GLU A 351 -47.03 12.06 -2.86
CA GLU A 351 -47.98 12.81 -3.70
C GLU A 351 -49.18 13.37 -2.91
N SER A 352 -49.36 12.98 -1.63
CA SER A 352 -50.42 13.52 -0.77
C SER A 352 -50.12 14.94 -0.27
N VAL A 353 -48.86 15.37 -0.31
CA VAL A 353 -48.44 16.72 0.08
C VAL A 353 -48.62 17.68 -1.10
N ASN A 354 -49.61 18.55 -1.00
CA ASN A 354 -49.87 19.61 -1.97
C ASN A 354 -48.99 20.83 -1.67
N LEU A 355 -48.08 21.16 -2.59
CA LEU A 355 -47.16 22.29 -2.48
C LEU A 355 -47.66 23.55 -3.22
N GLY A 356 -48.91 23.53 -3.67
CA GLY A 356 -49.58 24.62 -4.35
C GLY A 356 -49.57 24.51 -5.87
N THR A 357 -49.78 25.65 -6.53
CA THR A 357 -49.90 25.78 -7.99
C THR A 357 -49.04 26.91 -8.55
N ASP A 358 -48.25 27.59 -7.72
CA ASP A 358 -47.38 28.69 -8.13
C ASP A 358 -45.92 28.33 -7.87
N ILE A 359 -45.14 28.21 -8.95
CA ILE A 359 -43.70 27.93 -8.88
C ILE A 359 -42.89 29.06 -8.23
N SER A 360 -43.47 30.25 -8.06
CA SER A 360 -42.85 31.40 -7.38
C SER A 360 -43.13 31.43 -5.89
N ALA A 361 -44.08 30.62 -5.41
CA ALA A 361 -44.55 30.60 -4.03
C ALA A 361 -44.94 29.18 -3.61
N ILE A 362 -43.93 28.35 -3.33
CA ILE A 362 -44.12 26.96 -2.89
C ILE A 362 -44.67 26.92 -1.46
N ASP A 363 -45.77 26.18 -1.24
CA ASP A 363 -46.32 25.90 0.08
C ASP A 363 -45.63 24.68 0.69
N PHE A 364 -44.93 24.85 1.81
CA PHE A 364 -44.24 23.75 2.50
C PHE A 364 -45.06 23.16 3.64
N THR A 365 -46.32 23.55 3.80
CA THR A 365 -47.21 23.03 4.82
C THR A 365 -47.37 21.51 4.67
N GLY A 366 -47.19 20.78 5.78
CA GLY A 366 -47.31 19.32 5.79
C GLY A 366 -46.02 18.55 5.47
N ILE A 367 -44.94 19.23 5.04
CA ILE A 367 -43.65 18.56 4.85
C ILE A 367 -43.02 18.21 6.21
N VAL A 368 -42.82 16.92 6.45
CA VAL A 368 -42.19 16.40 7.67
C VAL A 368 -40.74 15.97 7.47
N LYS A 369 -40.35 15.57 6.26
CA LYS A 369 -38.98 15.15 5.93
C LYS A 369 -38.38 16.08 4.86
N HIS A 370 -37.19 16.59 5.10
CA HIS A 370 -36.46 17.55 4.27
C HIS A 370 -35.21 16.88 3.66
N GLY A 371 -34.33 17.66 3.00
CA GLY A 371 -33.15 17.19 2.29
C GLY A 371 -33.39 17.02 0.79
N GLU A 372 -32.56 16.19 0.14
CA GLU A 372 -32.69 15.91 -1.30
C GLU A 372 -34.04 15.27 -1.61
N ARG A 373 -34.79 15.87 -2.55
CA ARG A 373 -36.14 15.46 -2.97
C ARG A 373 -36.34 15.71 -4.45
N THR A 374 -37.43 15.13 -4.97
CA THR A 374 -37.87 15.39 -6.34
C THR A 374 -39.30 15.91 -6.29
N LEU A 375 -39.52 17.11 -6.83
CA LEU A 375 -40.85 17.66 -7.05
C LEU A 375 -41.45 17.05 -8.31
N LYS A 376 -42.76 16.76 -8.27
CA LYS A 376 -43.59 16.50 -9.44
C LYS A 376 -44.43 17.73 -9.71
N ILE A 377 -44.26 18.31 -10.89
CA ILE A 377 -44.96 19.52 -11.31
C ILE A 377 -45.79 19.17 -12.53
N VAL A 378 -47.10 19.27 -12.40
CA VAL A 378 -48.05 19.09 -13.49
C VAL A 378 -48.32 20.45 -14.10
N VAL A 379 -48.04 20.60 -15.39
CA VAL A 379 -48.32 21.83 -16.14
C VAL A 379 -49.30 21.57 -17.27
N THR A 380 -50.19 22.49 -17.55
CA THR A 380 -51.11 22.42 -18.70
C THR A 380 -50.55 23.29 -19.81
N ALA A 381 -50.26 22.69 -20.96
CA ALA A 381 -49.86 23.38 -22.19
C ALA A 381 -50.68 22.83 -23.35
N ASP A 382 -51.09 23.70 -24.29
CA ASP A 382 -51.96 23.29 -25.42
C ASP A 382 -53.23 22.51 -24.99
N GLY A 383 -53.77 22.81 -23.79
CA GLY A 383 -54.97 22.16 -23.25
C GLY A 383 -54.74 20.75 -22.67
N VAL A 384 -53.49 20.29 -22.56
CA VAL A 384 -53.13 18.95 -22.06
C VAL A 384 -52.12 19.04 -20.93
N ASP A 385 -52.23 18.15 -19.94
CA ASP A 385 -51.32 18.11 -18.79
C ASP A 385 -50.02 17.38 -19.10
N HIS A 386 -48.89 17.89 -18.63
CA HIS A 386 -47.55 17.32 -18.76
C HIS A 386 -46.89 17.20 -17.37
N ASP A 387 -46.25 16.06 -17.08
CA ASP A 387 -45.60 15.77 -15.80
C ASP A 387 -44.10 16.09 -15.86
N ILE A 388 -43.62 16.99 -15.02
CA ILE A 388 -42.21 17.39 -14.92
C ILE A 388 -41.64 16.98 -13.57
N THR A 389 -40.45 16.39 -13.57
CA THR A 389 -39.71 16.03 -12.34
C THR A 389 -38.55 16.99 -12.10
N VAL A 390 -38.49 17.60 -10.93
CA VAL A 390 -37.44 18.58 -10.57
C VAL A 390 -36.69 18.16 -9.31
N PRO A 391 -35.39 17.85 -9.39
CA PRO A 391 -34.59 17.57 -8.19
C PRO A 391 -34.32 18.86 -7.42
N VAL A 392 -34.61 18.84 -6.12
CA VAL A 392 -34.47 19.99 -5.21
C VAL A 392 -33.82 19.57 -3.89
N LEU A 393 -33.20 20.53 -3.20
CA LEU A 393 -32.77 20.40 -1.82
C LEU A 393 -33.73 21.20 -0.93
N LEU A 394 -34.56 20.51 -0.14
CA LEU A 394 -35.42 21.16 0.85
C LEU A 394 -34.63 21.43 2.12
N VAL A 395 -34.47 22.70 2.48
CA VAL A 395 -33.73 23.16 3.65
C VAL A 395 -34.71 23.69 4.69
N THR A 396 -34.71 23.10 5.90
CA THR A 396 -35.52 23.58 7.02
C THR A 396 -35.27 25.05 7.28
N GLU A 397 -33.99 25.38 7.45
CA GLU A 397 -33.54 26.72 7.81
C GLU A 397 -32.06 26.87 7.45
N GLN A 398 -31.70 28.06 6.99
CA GLN A 398 -30.34 28.48 6.74
C GLN A 398 -29.85 29.31 7.94
N ILE A 399 -28.78 28.86 8.60
CA ILE A 399 -28.34 29.34 9.91
C ILE A 399 -27.15 30.30 9.75
N SER A 400 -27.25 31.50 10.34
CA SER A 400 -26.22 32.55 10.22
C SER A 400 -25.56 32.93 11.55
N THR A 401 -26.06 32.46 12.69
CA THR A 401 -25.52 32.79 14.02
C THR A 401 -25.30 31.55 14.87
N PHE A 402 -24.33 31.62 15.79
CA PHE A 402 -24.00 30.49 16.67
C PHE A 402 -25.14 30.17 17.65
N ASP A 403 -25.80 31.16 18.23
CA ASP A 403 -26.91 30.95 19.16
C ASP A 403 -28.07 30.20 18.49
N ARG A 404 -28.39 30.56 17.25
CA ARG A 404 -29.43 29.87 16.49
C ARG A 404 -29.01 28.47 16.09
N LEU A 405 -27.74 28.27 15.73
CA LEU A 405 -27.17 26.94 15.48
C LEU A 405 -27.38 26.04 16.71
N VAL A 406 -26.94 26.50 17.89
CA VAL A 406 -27.08 25.77 19.15
C VAL A 406 -28.55 25.43 19.44
N GLU A 407 -29.47 26.38 19.26
CA GLU A 407 -30.90 26.14 19.49
C GLU A 407 -31.47 25.00 18.63
N LEU A 408 -30.98 24.88 17.39
CA LEU A 408 -31.46 23.92 16.41
C LEU A 408 -30.77 22.55 16.50
N VAL A 409 -29.51 22.49 16.92
CA VAL A 409 -28.72 21.24 16.83
C VAL A 409 -28.31 20.65 18.17
N GLN A 410 -28.24 21.45 19.23
CA GLN A 410 -27.84 20.97 20.54
C GLN A 410 -29.06 20.44 21.30
N ILE A 411 -28.97 19.22 21.82
CA ILE A 411 -30.04 18.67 22.67
C ILE A 411 -30.11 19.40 24.02
N LYS A 412 -31.33 19.57 24.51
CA LYS A 412 -31.64 20.21 25.81
C LYS A 412 -32.12 19.22 26.88
N ASP A 413 -32.30 17.94 26.50
CA ASP A 413 -32.66 16.83 27.39
C ASP A 413 -31.93 15.56 26.90
N ALA A 414 -31.36 14.77 27.82
CA ALA A 414 -30.77 13.47 27.50
C ALA A 414 -31.83 12.41 27.11
N LYS A 415 -33.12 12.68 27.37
CA LYS A 415 -34.29 11.89 26.95
C LYS A 415 -35.12 12.59 25.87
N CYS A 416 -34.46 13.32 24.96
CA CYS A 416 -35.11 14.10 23.92
C CYS A 416 -35.73 13.28 22.77
N GLY A 417 -35.53 11.96 22.73
CA GLY A 417 -35.83 11.17 21.54
C GLY A 417 -34.99 11.63 20.33
N LYS A 418 -35.50 11.40 19.13
CA LYS A 418 -34.88 11.85 17.89
C LYS A 418 -35.17 13.33 17.61
N PHE A 419 -34.41 14.20 18.26
CA PHE A 419 -34.55 15.64 18.12
C PHE A 419 -34.25 16.08 16.68
N GLN A 420 -35.15 16.85 16.07
CA GLN A 420 -35.07 17.30 14.67
C GLN A 420 -35.06 16.18 13.60
N GLU A 421 -35.70 15.03 13.89
CA GLU A 421 -35.80 13.93 12.91
C GLU A 421 -36.38 14.42 11.57
N GLY A 422 -35.70 14.05 10.48
CA GLY A 422 -36.12 14.39 9.13
C GLY A 422 -35.85 15.85 8.73
N LYS A 423 -35.28 16.71 9.59
CA LYS A 423 -34.95 18.10 9.26
C LYS A 423 -33.55 18.23 8.64
N TYR A 424 -33.36 19.23 7.79
CA TYR A 424 -32.11 19.52 7.08
C TYR A 424 -31.72 20.99 7.26
N PHE A 425 -30.57 21.27 7.86
CA PHE A 425 -30.09 22.61 8.17
C PHE A 425 -28.82 22.91 7.37
N THR A 426 -28.69 24.15 6.90
CA THR A 426 -27.47 24.63 6.22
C THR A 426 -26.87 25.82 6.94
N LEU A 427 -25.57 26.05 6.77
CA LEU A 427 -24.94 27.31 7.18
C LEU A 427 -25.05 28.36 6.07
N ALA A 428 -25.35 29.60 6.43
CA ALA A 428 -25.37 30.75 5.51
C ALA A 428 -23.96 31.24 5.15
N GLY A 429 -22.98 30.94 6.01
CA GLY A 429 -21.61 31.43 5.95
C GLY A 429 -20.81 30.92 7.14
N ASP A 430 -19.56 31.37 7.24
CA ASP A 430 -18.71 31.05 8.41
C ASP A 430 -19.27 31.71 9.68
N ILE A 431 -19.34 30.95 10.77
CA ILE A 431 -19.81 31.41 12.08
C ILE A 431 -18.59 31.54 12.99
N THR A 432 -18.20 32.77 13.32
CA THR A 432 -17.11 33.03 14.28
C THR A 432 -17.68 33.25 15.68
N LEU A 433 -17.15 32.51 16.65
CA LEU A 433 -17.55 32.60 18.04
C LEU A 433 -16.79 33.71 18.77
N THR A 434 -17.49 34.35 19.71
CA THR A 434 -16.85 35.18 20.74
C THR A 434 -15.87 34.34 21.56
N GLU A 435 -14.71 34.91 21.89
CA GLU A 435 -13.72 34.27 22.76
C GLU A 435 -14.34 33.81 24.08
N GLY A 436 -13.98 32.61 24.55
CA GLY A 436 -14.53 32.02 25.77
C GLY A 436 -15.88 31.31 25.61
N THR A 437 -16.53 31.39 24.45
CA THR A 437 -17.78 30.64 24.19
C THR A 437 -17.52 29.14 24.26
N ASN A 438 -18.25 28.42 25.11
CA ASN A 438 -18.13 26.96 25.21
C ASN A 438 -19.14 26.27 24.30
N TYR A 439 -18.73 25.20 23.62
CA TYR A 439 -19.66 24.24 23.04
C TYR A 439 -20.31 23.45 24.17
N ASN A 440 -21.63 23.58 24.34
CA ASN A 440 -22.39 22.87 25.37
C ASN A 440 -21.84 23.05 26.80
N ALA A 441 -21.84 24.31 27.29
CA ALA A 441 -21.40 24.69 28.63
C ALA A 441 -22.33 24.19 29.76
N ASN A 442 -23.63 24.03 29.47
CA ASN A 442 -24.71 23.93 30.44
C ASN A 442 -25.14 22.48 30.72
N GLY A 443 -24.19 21.58 30.97
CA GLY A 443 -24.46 20.38 31.74
C GLY A 443 -24.56 20.71 33.24
N THR A 444 -25.53 21.56 33.63
CA THR A 444 -25.65 22.06 35.02
C THR A 444 -25.92 20.92 36.00
N GLY A 445 -24.97 20.69 36.91
CA GLY A 445 -25.10 19.80 38.07
C GLY A 445 -24.33 18.48 37.94
N ASN A 446 -23.08 18.46 38.41
CA ASN A 446 -22.31 17.28 38.84
C ASN A 446 -22.60 15.94 38.11
N ASN A 447 -22.23 15.84 36.81
CA ASN A 447 -21.84 14.63 36.04
C ASN A 447 -22.39 14.67 34.58
N ASN A 448 -21.53 14.99 33.60
CA ASN A 448 -21.69 14.66 32.17
C ASN A 448 -23.02 15.04 31.46
N GLY A 449 -23.54 16.25 31.67
CA GLY A 449 -24.77 16.72 31.02
C GLY A 449 -24.76 16.62 29.48
N PHE A 450 -25.86 16.11 28.91
CA PHE A 450 -26.18 15.80 27.50
C PHE A 450 -25.22 14.87 26.73
N ALA A 451 -23.94 14.83 27.11
CA ALA A 451 -22.91 13.98 26.52
C ALA A 451 -23.15 12.48 26.73
N THR A 452 -24.05 12.12 27.65
CA THR A 452 -24.36 10.75 28.08
C THR A 452 -25.73 10.27 27.61
N ALA A 453 -26.38 10.98 26.68
CA ALA A 453 -27.65 10.52 26.13
C ALA A 453 -27.50 9.09 25.58
N GLY A 454 -28.47 8.23 25.89
CA GLY A 454 -28.49 6.84 25.47
C GLY A 454 -29.05 6.67 24.06
N THR A 455 -28.91 5.46 23.50
CA THR A 455 -29.47 5.09 22.19
C THR A 455 -30.94 5.47 22.06
N GLY A 456 -31.32 6.00 20.91
CA GLY A 456 -32.65 6.54 20.63
C GLY A 456 -32.82 8.01 21.01
N ASN A 457 -31.79 8.66 21.57
CA ASN A 457 -31.81 10.07 21.95
C ASN A 457 -30.63 10.82 21.32
N GLY A 458 -30.90 11.97 20.73
CA GLY A 458 -29.88 12.80 20.11
C GLY A 458 -30.46 13.68 19.00
N PHE A 459 -29.64 14.57 18.47
CA PHE A 459 -29.92 15.21 17.19
C PHE A 459 -29.98 14.13 16.10
N ALA A 460 -31.05 14.16 15.31
CA ALA A 460 -31.41 13.18 14.28
C ALA A 460 -31.71 13.85 12.93
N GLY A 461 -31.27 15.10 12.77
CA GLY A 461 -31.36 15.84 11.51
C GLY A 461 -30.08 15.72 10.67
N THR A 462 -30.05 16.50 9.59
CA THR A 462 -28.82 16.76 8.83
C THR A 462 -28.34 18.18 9.09
N LEU A 463 -27.07 18.35 9.46
CA LEU A 463 -26.37 19.63 9.41
C LEU A 463 -25.36 19.61 8.26
N ASP A 464 -25.60 20.42 7.23
CA ASP A 464 -24.71 20.60 6.09
C ASP A 464 -24.03 21.97 6.17
N GLY A 465 -22.74 21.98 6.48
CA GLY A 465 -21.98 23.23 6.57
C GLY A 465 -21.81 23.94 5.23
N LYS A 466 -22.10 23.31 4.09
CA LYS A 466 -21.82 23.83 2.74
C LYS A 466 -20.36 24.31 2.56
N ASN A 467 -19.44 23.63 3.24
CA ASN A 467 -18.01 23.96 3.37
C ASN A 467 -17.70 25.23 4.17
N HIS A 468 -18.66 25.77 4.92
CA HIS A 468 -18.43 26.84 5.87
C HIS A 468 -17.86 26.32 7.20
N SER A 469 -17.25 27.24 7.94
CA SER A 469 -16.56 26.96 9.19
C SER A 469 -17.34 27.46 10.41
N ILE A 470 -17.24 26.72 11.51
CA ILE A 470 -17.50 27.23 12.85
C ILE A 470 -16.13 27.54 13.47
N ILE A 471 -15.83 28.81 13.70
CA ILE A 471 -14.50 29.31 14.03
C ILE A 471 -14.43 29.69 15.52
N GLY A 472 -13.50 29.06 16.24
CA GLY A 472 -13.28 29.28 17.66
C GLY A 472 -14.27 28.53 18.56
N GLY A 473 -14.16 28.79 19.85
CA GLY A 473 -14.94 28.14 20.90
C GLY A 473 -14.14 27.14 21.72
N ILE A 474 -14.62 26.87 22.93
CA ILE A 474 -14.00 25.96 23.90
C ILE A 474 -14.76 24.63 23.90
N MET A 475 -14.03 23.54 23.73
CA MET A 475 -14.55 22.17 23.68
C MET A 475 -14.92 21.65 25.07
N SER A 476 -16.22 21.45 25.32
CA SER A 476 -16.73 20.77 26.52
C SER A 476 -17.11 19.31 26.21
N GLY A 477 -17.55 18.55 27.23
CA GLY A 477 -17.78 17.11 27.13
C GLY A 477 -18.90 16.69 26.19
N GLY A 478 -19.85 17.59 25.89
CA GLY A 478 -20.96 17.32 24.97
C GLY A 478 -20.69 17.66 23.51
N GLY A 479 -19.59 18.35 23.18
CA GLY A 479 -19.39 18.96 21.86
C GLY A 479 -20.54 19.89 21.47
N LEU A 480 -20.67 20.22 20.17
CA LEU A 480 -21.75 21.06 19.67
C LEU A 480 -23.14 20.42 19.86
N PHE A 481 -23.28 19.11 19.67
CA PHE A 481 -24.60 18.45 19.60
C PHE A 481 -25.09 17.89 20.94
N GLY A 482 -24.19 17.55 21.87
CA GLY A 482 -24.51 16.72 23.04
C GLY A 482 -24.56 15.23 22.69
N ALA A 483 -25.50 14.83 21.85
CA ALA A 483 -25.57 13.48 21.29
C ALA A 483 -26.11 13.47 19.86
N LEU A 484 -25.66 12.52 19.06
CA LEU A 484 -26.14 12.25 17.70
C LEU A 484 -26.83 10.88 17.65
N GLU A 485 -28.01 10.81 17.03
CA GLU A 485 -28.76 9.58 16.82
C GLU A 485 -29.37 9.59 15.41
N SER A 486 -28.93 8.70 14.52
CA SER A 486 -29.38 8.69 13.11
C SER A 486 -29.17 10.03 12.38
N ALA A 487 -28.18 10.82 12.78
CA ALA A 487 -27.89 12.13 12.21
C ALA A 487 -26.79 12.09 11.15
N THR A 488 -26.80 13.11 10.29
CA THR A 488 -25.72 13.38 9.33
C THR A 488 -25.13 14.76 9.60
N VAL A 489 -23.81 14.83 9.77
CA VAL A 489 -23.08 16.10 9.83
C VAL A 489 -22.08 16.09 8.69
N LYS A 490 -22.18 17.07 7.78
CA LYS A 490 -21.37 17.06 6.57
C LYS A 490 -20.89 18.43 6.12
N ASN A 491 -19.81 18.43 5.32
CA ASN A 491 -19.23 19.61 4.67
C ASN A 491 -19.00 20.77 5.64
N ILE A 492 -18.36 20.52 6.78
CA ILE A 492 -18.20 21.52 7.84
C ILE A 492 -16.80 21.50 8.44
N HIS A 493 -16.27 22.68 8.75
CA HIS A 493 -14.97 22.83 9.42
C HIS A 493 -15.14 23.45 10.81
N PHE A 494 -14.85 22.68 11.86
CA PHE A 494 -14.67 23.20 13.21
C PHE A 494 -13.25 23.74 13.33
N LYS A 495 -13.07 25.04 13.10
CA LYS A 495 -11.78 25.69 12.92
C LYS A 495 -11.33 26.38 14.20
N ASP A 496 -10.05 26.24 14.54
CA ASP A 496 -9.38 26.90 15.67
C ASP A 496 -10.11 26.73 17.02
N VAL A 497 -10.72 25.57 17.25
CA VAL A 497 -11.39 25.23 18.52
C VAL A 497 -10.35 24.99 19.60
N GLN A 498 -10.67 25.27 20.85
CA GLN A 498 -9.73 25.21 21.97
C GLN A 498 -10.12 24.13 22.98
N PRO A 499 -9.18 23.35 23.49
CA PRO A 499 -9.46 22.41 24.56
C PRO A 499 -9.72 23.19 25.88
N GLN A 500 -10.78 22.84 26.65
CA GLN A 500 -11.06 23.44 27.97
C GLN A 500 -9.91 23.20 29.00
N THR A 501 -10.06 23.50 30.29
CA THR A 501 -9.14 23.01 31.34
C THR A 501 -9.94 22.19 32.36
N GLY A 502 -9.52 20.96 32.70
CA GLY A 502 -10.05 20.22 33.86
C GLY A 502 -11.10 19.08 33.71
N THR A 503 -11.88 18.91 32.62
CA THR A 503 -12.90 17.81 32.49
C THR A 503 -13.14 17.33 31.04
N THR A 504 -14.01 16.31 30.86
CA THR A 504 -14.44 15.60 29.61
C THR A 504 -14.59 16.50 28.39
N ARG A 505 -14.09 16.09 27.20
CA ARG A 505 -14.09 16.96 25.99
C ARG A 505 -14.29 16.21 24.69
N SER A 506 -15.06 16.83 23.81
CA SER A 506 -15.17 16.52 22.39
C SER A 506 -15.55 17.78 21.61
N VAL A 507 -15.25 17.81 20.31
CA VAL A 507 -15.66 18.94 19.45
C VAL A 507 -17.09 18.73 18.95
N ILE A 508 -17.35 17.52 18.45
CA ILE A 508 -18.59 17.23 17.72
C ILE A 508 -19.69 16.87 18.71
N THR A 509 -19.55 15.76 19.43
CA THR A 509 -20.65 15.22 20.24
C THR A 509 -20.14 14.48 21.48
N GLY A 510 -20.97 14.24 22.49
CA GLY A 510 -20.63 13.32 23.57
C GLY A 510 -20.86 11.87 23.16
N SER A 511 -22.10 11.52 22.84
CA SER A 511 -22.50 10.20 22.32
C SER A 511 -22.78 10.24 20.81
N MET A 512 -22.56 9.13 20.11
CA MET A 512 -22.86 9.02 18.67
C MET A 512 -23.42 7.64 18.32
N PHE A 513 -24.63 7.61 17.75
CA PHE A 513 -25.34 6.39 17.40
C PHE A 513 -25.87 6.45 15.97
N ASN A 514 -25.63 5.41 15.17
CA ASN A 514 -26.19 5.27 13.81
C ASN A 514 -25.97 6.50 12.91
N SER A 515 -24.88 7.24 13.14
CA SER A 515 -24.70 8.59 12.58
C SER A 515 -23.52 8.64 11.61
N LEU A 516 -23.56 9.62 10.71
CA LEU A 516 -22.59 9.85 9.65
C LEU A 516 -21.89 11.20 9.84
N LEU A 517 -20.55 11.18 9.82
CA LEU A 517 -19.73 12.36 9.52
C LEU A 517 -19.19 12.24 8.09
N ASP A 518 -19.45 13.22 7.23
CA ASP A 518 -18.99 13.21 5.83
C ASP A 518 -18.32 14.55 5.46
N ASN A 519 -17.05 14.54 5.07
CA ASN A 519 -16.29 15.77 4.77
C ASN A 519 -16.29 16.76 5.95
N VAL A 520 -15.81 16.30 7.11
CA VAL A 520 -15.74 17.07 8.36
C VAL A 520 -14.28 17.31 8.74
N THR A 521 -13.92 18.59 8.93
CA THR A 521 -12.58 18.95 9.42
C THR A 521 -12.65 19.54 10.81
N VAL A 522 -11.70 19.18 11.67
CA VAL A 522 -11.50 19.74 13.00
C VAL A 522 -10.07 20.29 13.08
N THR A 523 -9.90 21.53 13.52
CA THR A 523 -8.58 22.12 13.78
C THR A 523 -8.58 22.70 15.18
N VAL A 524 -7.64 22.22 15.99
CA VAL A 524 -7.50 22.61 17.39
C VAL A 524 -6.38 23.64 17.52
N LYS A 525 -6.67 24.75 18.20
CA LYS A 525 -5.72 25.81 18.51
C LYS A 525 -5.20 25.64 19.94
N GLY A 526 -3.88 25.70 20.07
CA GLY A 526 -3.18 25.63 21.36
C GLY A 526 -2.86 24.21 21.81
N ALA A 527 -1.93 24.09 22.75
CA ALA A 527 -1.53 22.81 23.32
C ALA A 527 -2.47 22.36 24.44
N GLY A 528 -2.66 21.05 24.59
CA GLY A 528 -3.51 20.50 25.64
C GLY A 528 -3.26 19.03 25.90
N VAL A 529 -3.28 18.62 27.17
CA VAL A 529 -3.20 17.20 27.57
C VAL A 529 -4.55 16.79 28.17
N LEU A 530 -5.27 15.93 27.46
CA LEU A 530 -6.63 15.50 27.80
C LEU A 530 -6.62 14.06 28.33
N SER A 531 -6.20 13.88 29.57
CA SER A 531 -5.86 12.56 30.17
C SER A 531 -7.01 11.81 30.86
N GLN A 532 -8.21 12.38 31.00
CA GLN A 532 -9.36 11.67 31.57
C GLN A 532 -9.99 10.69 30.57
N SER A 533 -10.61 9.63 31.07
CA SER A 533 -11.15 8.52 30.26
C SER A 533 -12.24 8.95 29.27
N ALA A 534 -13.12 9.87 29.64
CA ALA A 534 -14.16 10.39 28.75
C ALA A 534 -13.71 11.64 27.94
N ASN A 535 -12.52 11.58 27.34
CA ASN A 535 -11.97 12.62 26.44
C ASN A 535 -11.67 12.01 25.06
N GLY A 536 -12.56 12.19 24.10
CA GLY A 536 -12.26 11.86 22.72
C GLY A 536 -12.52 13.04 21.81
N ILE A 537 -11.62 13.25 20.85
CA ILE A 537 -11.66 14.45 20.00
C ILE A 537 -12.95 14.53 19.17
N ILE A 538 -13.48 13.39 18.69
CA ILE A 538 -14.73 13.32 17.93
C ILE A 538 -15.92 13.12 18.87
N SER A 539 -15.84 12.09 19.72
CA SER A 539 -16.85 11.79 20.73
C SER A 539 -16.22 11.54 22.09
N SER A 540 -16.90 11.88 23.18
CA SER A 540 -16.35 11.73 24.54
C SER A 540 -16.89 10.49 25.28
N ASN A 541 -18.01 9.92 24.82
CA ASN A 541 -18.76 8.88 25.51
C ASN A 541 -19.15 7.72 24.58
N ARG A 542 -20.41 7.24 24.63
CA ARG A 542 -20.84 6.00 24.00
C ARG A 542 -20.96 6.14 22.48
N ILE A 543 -20.40 5.16 21.76
CA ILE A 543 -20.52 5.06 20.30
C ILE A 543 -21.11 3.73 19.86
N ILE A 544 -22.04 3.75 18.90
CA ILE A 544 -22.62 2.55 18.29
C ILE A 544 -22.87 2.79 16.80
N ASN A 545 -22.35 1.91 15.94
CA ASN A 545 -22.63 1.90 14.50
C ASN A 545 -22.42 3.28 13.84
N ILE A 546 -21.19 3.78 13.87
CA ILE A 546 -20.84 5.10 13.35
C ILE A 546 -20.11 4.99 12.01
N THR A 547 -20.32 5.98 11.15
CA THR A 547 -19.62 6.08 9.85
C THR A 547 -18.92 7.42 9.74
N LEU A 548 -17.64 7.40 9.37
CA LEU A 548 -16.83 8.59 9.11
C LEU A 548 -16.24 8.50 7.70
N LYS A 549 -16.51 9.51 6.89
CA LYS A 549 -16.00 9.63 5.52
C LYS A 549 -15.36 10.99 5.34
N ASP A 550 -14.13 11.03 4.83
CA ASP A 550 -13.39 12.28 4.57
C ASP A 550 -13.29 13.16 5.83
N VAL A 551 -12.93 12.56 6.98
CA VAL A 551 -12.83 13.27 8.26
C VAL A 551 -11.38 13.57 8.59
N THR A 552 -11.04 14.84 8.82
CA THR A 552 -9.69 15.25 9.21
C THR A 552 -9.68 15.92 10.57
N VAL A 553 -8.74 15.53 11.43
CA VAL A 553 -8.50 16.14 12.74
C VAL A 553 -7.07 16.63 12.80
N ASN A 554 -6.89 17.93 13.04
CA ASN A 554 -5.58 18.59 13.16
C ASN A 554 -5.43 19.17 14.56
N ALA A 555 -4.70 18.47 15.42
CA ALA A 555 -4.46 18.82 16.82
C ALA A 555 -3.06 18.37 17.27
N GLN A 556 -2.04 18.67 16.47
CA GLN A 556 -0.65 18.18 16.61
C GLN A 556 0.02 18.55 17.94
N ASP A 557 -0.47 19.58 18.62
CA ASP A 557 0.01 20.02 19.94
C ASP A 557 -0.81 19.43 21.11
N CYS A 558 -1.81 18.59 20.83
CA CYS A 558 -2.71 18.02 21.81
C CYS A 558 -2.57 16.50 21.96
N SER A 559 -2.62 16.04 23.21
CA SER A 559 -2.64 14.63 23.59
C SER A 559 -4.03 14.24 24.07
N PHE A 560 -4.58 13.12 23.55
CA PHE A 560 -5.91 12.60 23.90
C PHE A 560 -5.81 11.18 24.45
N THR A 561 -6.76 10.76 25.29
CA THR A 561 -6.86 9.34 25.68
C THR A 561 -7.46 8.49 24.56
N SER A 562 -8.37 9.05 23.77
CA SER A 562 -9.03 8.32 22.69
C SER A 562 -9.47 9.21 21.53
N VAL A 563 -9.88 8.62 20.41
CA VAL A 563 -10.55 9.33 19.32
C VAL A 563 -12.05 9.47 19.60
N PHE A 564 -12.66 8.38 20.08
CA PHE A 564 -14.11 8.24 20.26
C PHE A 564 -14.59 8.14 21.71
N GLY A 565 -13.72 8.41 22.68
CA GLY A 565 -14.10 8.50 24.08
C GLY A 565 -14.22 7.15 24.77
N SER A 566 -14.72 7.20 26.00
CA SER A 566 -14.89 6.02 26.85
C SER A 566 -16.35 5.80 27.23
N GLY A 567 -16.90 4.66 26.84
CA GLY A 567 -18.31 4.31 27.03
C GLY A 567 -18.54 2.81 27.04
N TRP A 568 -19.71 2.37 27.49
CA TRP A 568 -20.01 0.95 27.58
C TRP A 568 -20.03 0.30 26.19
N ALA A 569 -19.21 -0.74 26.02
CA ALA A 569 -19.04 -1.52 24.79
C ALA A 569 -18.44 -0.74 23.61
N ASN A 570 -17.80 0.42 23.87
CA ASN A 570 -17.09 1.16 22.83
C ASN A 570 -16.00 0.32 22.16
N HIS A 571 -15.33 -0.57 22.89
CA HIS A 571 -14.25 -1.40 22.35
C HIS A 571 -14.73 -2.43 21.30
N THR A 572 -16.04 -2.69 21.22
CA THR A 572 -16.67 -3.56 20.21
C THR A 572 -17.63 -2.79 19.31
N ALA A 573 -17.61 -1.46 19.36
CA ALA A 573 -18.48 -0.64 18.53
C ALA A 573 -18.16 -0.84 17.04
N LYS A 574 -19.20 -0.95 16.21
CA LYS A 574 -19.04 -0.95 14.76
C LYS A 574 -18.67 0.46 14.31
N ILE A 575 -17.45 0.63 13.82
CA ILE A 575 -16.91 1.88 13.29
C ILE A 575 -16.52 1.64 11.84
N THR A 576 -17.07 2.43 10.92
CA THR A 576 -16.74 2.38 9.49
C THR A 576 -16.04 3.67 9.10
N CYS A 577 -14.79 3.59 8.64
CA CYS A 577 -13.99 4.75 8.27
C CYS A 577 -13.52 4.68 6.82
N THR A 578 -13.56 5.81 6.12
CA THR A 578 -12.99 5.98 4.79
C THR A 578 -12.31 7.34 4.71
N ASN A 579 -11.01 7.37 4.44
CA ASN A 579 -10.21 8.60 4.38
C ASN A 579 -10.33 9.44 5.67
N VAL A 580 -10.06 8.82 6.82
CA VAL A 580 -10.05 9.50 8.13
C VAL A 580 -8.61 9.77 8.54
N ASN A 581 -8.25 11.03 8.73
CA ASN A 581 -6.88 11.45 9.07
C ASN A 581 -6.83 12.15 10.43
N ILE A 582 -6.08 11.60 11.39
CA ILE A 582 -6.00 12.07 12.79
C ILE A 582 -4.56 12.49 13.12
N ASN A 583 -4.29 13.79 13.07
CA ASN A 583 -2.99 14.38 13.36
C ASN A 583 -2.96 14.95 14.78
N VAL A 584 -2.28 14.28 15.70
CA VAL A 584 -2.28 14.62 17.14
C VAL A 584 -0.87 14.54 17.72
N LYS A 585 -0.64 15.13 18.90
CA LYS A 585 0.61 14.88 19.63
C LYS A 585 0.68 13.42 20.05
N SER A 586 -0.38 12.91 20.69
CA SER A 586 -0.50 11.50 21.03
C SER A 586 -1.96 11.11 21.22
N VAL A 587 -2.28 9.86 20.93
CA VAL A 587 -3.53 9.22 21.36
C VAL A 587 -3.27 7.80 21.83
N ASP A 588 -3.97 7.40 22.89
CA ASP A 588 -3.76 6.13 23.58
C ASP A 588 -4.47 4.96 22.88
N CYS A 589 -5.70 5.18 22.42
CA CYS A 589 -6.54 4.16 21.76
C CYS A 589 -7.56 4.81 20.82
N LEU A 590 -8.28 4.03 20.01
CA LEU A 590 -9.42 4.56 19.25
C LEU A 590 -10.61 4.84 20.18
N ALA A 591 -10.92 3.90 21.07
CA ALA A 591 -11.99 4.00 22.06
C ALA A 591 -11.71 3.08 23.26
N SER A 592 -12.36 3.30 24.40
CA SER A 592 -12.23 2.41 25.57
C SER A 592 -13.56 2.11 26.26
N HIS A 593 -13.62 0.99 26.97
CA HIS A 593 -14.74 0.62 27.82
C HIS A 593 -14.67 1.38 29.16
N SER A 594 -15.77 2.00 29.60
CA SER A 594 -15.80 2.86 30.79
C SER A 594 -15.72 2.17 32.15
N GLY A 595 -16.08 0.89 32.25
CA GLY A 595 -16.03 0.09 33.48
C GLY A 595 -14.65 -0.51 33.80
N ASP A 596 -14.11 -1.34 32.90
CA ASP A 596 -12.83 -2.05 33.04
C ASP A 596 -11.63 -1.44 32.28
N GLY A 597 -11.85 -0.44 31.42
CA GLY A 597 -10.77 0.21 30.66
C GLY A 597 -10.32 -0.53 29.39
N THR A 598 -10.97 -1.62 28.99
CA THR A 598 -10.62 -2.39 27.76
C THR A 598 -10.58 -1.47 26.54
N LYS A 599 -9.50 -1.53 25.76
CA LYS A 599 -9.22 -0.62 24.65
C LYS A 599 -9.54 -1.23 23.28
N LEU A 600 -10.03 -0.40 22.36
CA LEU A 600 -9.96 -0.62 20.92
C LEU A 600 -8.67 0.01 20.43
N GLU A 601 -7.71 -0.82 20.06
CA GLU A 601 -6.35 -0.38 19.79
C GLU A 601 -6.21 0.45 18.52
N ILE A 602 -5.19 1.30 18.48
CA ILE A 602 -4.78 1.96 17.23
C ILE A 602 -4.47 0.89 16.18
N GLY A 603 -4.88 1.13 14.92
CA GLY A 603 -4.69 0.19 13.81
C GLY A 603 -5.78 -0.88 13.66
N SER A 604 -6.68 -1.04 14.63
CA SER A 604 -7.72 -2.09 14.56
C SER A 604 -8.90 -1.76 13.63
N VAL A 605 -9.03 -0.51 13.21
CA VAL A 605 -10.09 -0.02 12.30
C VAL A 605 -9.45 0.51 11.03
N ALA A 606 -9.72 -0.14 9.90
CA ALA A 606 -9.21 0.28 8.59
C ALA A 606 -9.76 1.66 8.19
N GLY A 607 -8.96 2.41 7.41
CA GLY A 607 -9.34 3.72 6.89
C GLY A 607 -9.08 4.90 7.84
N ILE A 608 -8.50 4.64 9.03
CA ILE A 608 -7.97 5.66 9.93
C ILE A 608 -6.45 5.71 9.79
N THR A 609 -5.92 6.88 9.46
CA THR A 609 -4.48 7.16 9.40
C THR A 609 -4.18 8.45 10.15
N GLY A 610 -2.90 8.83 10.25
CA GLY A 610 -2.56 10.09 10.92
C GLY A 610 -1.10 10.26 11.25
N THR A 611 -0.82 11.31 12.01
CA THR A 611 0.50 11.61 12.55
C THR A 611 0.47 11.66 14.07
N MET A 612 1.54 11.15 14.71
CA MET A 612 1.73 11.18 16.16
C MET A 612 3.18 11.51 16.52
N GLN A 613 3.39 11.97 17.74
CA GLN A 613 4.70 12.10 18.37
C GLN A 613 4.83 11.06 19.48
N ALA A 614 6.02 10.50 19.63
CA ALA A 614 6.31 9.56 20.71
C ALA A 614 7.76 9.72 21.18
N SER A 615 8.05 9.18 22.36
CA SER A 615 9.42 9.07 22.85
C SER A 615 9.62 7.69 23.46
N VAL A 616 10.80 7.11 23.21
CA VAL A 616 11.20 5.81 23.76
C VAL A 616 12.56 5.94 24.42
N THR A 617 12.79 5.10 25.42
CA THR A 617 14.07 5.00 26.13
C THR A 617 14.46 3.52 26.17
N PRO A 618 15.13 3.00 25.13
CA PRO A 618 15.60 1.62 25.10
C PRO A 618 16.53 1.33 26.28
N GLU A 619 16.53 0.08 26.76
CA GLU A 619 17.45 -0.36 27.81
C GLU A 619 18.87 -0.59 27.27
N GLU A 620 18.97 -0.95 25.98
CA GLU A 620 20.24 -1.12 25.29
C GLU A 620 20.98 0.20 25.15
N LYS A 621 22.31 0.11 25.03
CA LYS A 621 23.19 1.27 24.87
C LYS A 621 23.91 1.22 23.54
N ILE A 622 24.25 2.39 23.02
CA ILE A 622 25.14 2.53 21.87
C ILE A 622 26.59 2.50 22.39
N SER A 623 27.44 1.71 21.74
CA SER A 623 28.86 1.63 22.08
C SER A 623 29.67 2.62 21.23
N LEU A 624 30.66 3.28 21.84
CA LEU A 624 31.61 4.17 21.14
C LEU A 624 32.58 3.44 20.21
N ILE A 625 32.82 2.14 20.44
CA ILE A 625 33.82 1.35 19.69
C ILE A 625 33.20 0.32 18.75
N LYS A 626 31.91 -0.01 18.93
CA LYS A 626 31.18 -0.87 17.99
C LYS A 626 30.55 0.00 16.90
N ASN A 627 30.67 -0.45 15.66
CA ASN A 627 30.13 0.27 14.50
C ASN A 627 28.62 0.05 14.32
N THR A 628 27.99 -0.80 15.13
CA THR A 628 26.58 -1.17 15.01
C THR A 628 25.85 -1.05 16.34
N PHE A 629 24.55 -0.80 16.28
CA PHE A 629 23.66 -0.80 17.43
C PHE A 629 22.37 -1.58 17.15
N THR A 630 21.71 -2.02 18.22
CA THR A 630 20.38 -2.63 18.21
C THR A 630 19.62 -2.09 19.42
N LEU A 631 18.45 -1.48 19.20
CA LEU A 631 17.63 -0.83 20.22
C LEU A 631 16.19 -1.33 20.15
N THR A 632 15.63 -1.71 21.29
CA THR A 632 14.23 -2.14 21.39
C THR A 632 13.32 -0.93 21.60
N LEU A 633 12.46 -0.62 20.63
CA LEU A 633 11.51 0.50 20.67
C LEU A 633 10.16 0.12 21.30
N GLY A 634 9.83 -1.17 21.34
CA GLY A 634 8.63 -1.74 21.98
C GLY A 634 7.51 -2.13 21.01
N GLU A 635 6.55 -2.92 21.51
CA GLU A 635 5.48 -3.58 20.72
C GLU A 635 4.61 -2.62 19.90
N LYS A 636 4.44 -1.37 20.36
CA LYS A 636 3.69 -0.33 19.65
C LYS A 636 4.23 -0.09 18.23
N PHE A 637 5.52 -0.34 18.01
CA PHE A 637 6.21 -0.13 16.75
C PHE A 637 6.57 -1.44 16.04
N ALA A 638 5.98 -2.58 16.45
CA ALA A 638 6.27 -3.89 15.89
C ALA A 638 5.97 -4.01 14.38
N GLU A 639 4.97 -3.27 13.91
CA GLU A 639 4.55 -3.26 12.49
C GLU A 639 5.37 -2.30 11.61
N ALA A 640 6.28 -1.52 12.21
CA ALA A 640 7.15 -0.64 11.43
C ALA A 640 8.16 -1.46 10.63
N THR A 641 8.26 -1.18 9.34
CA THR A 641 9.10 -1.92 8.38
C THR A 641 10.13 -1.03 7.66
N ALA A 642 10.02 0.29 7.81
CA ALA A 642 10.90 1.25 7.18
C ALA A 642 11.07 2.51 8.04
N ILE A 643 12.21 3.19 7.83
CA ILE A 643 12.54 4.47 8.43
C ILE A 643 12.43 5.52 7.34
N GLU A 644 11.51 6.47 7.48
CA GLU A 644 11.24 7.49 6.47
C GLU A 644 12.28 8.61 6.51
N SER A 645 12.72 8.98 7.72
CA SER A 645 13.82 9.93 7.93
C SER A 645 14.39 9.79 9.33
N ALA A 646 15.61 10.32 9.53
CA ALA A 646 16.23 10.43 10.83
C ALA A 646 16.94 11.79 10.97
N THR A 647 16.97 12.33 12.19
CA THR A 647 17.68 13.58 12.50
C THR A 647 18.37 13.48 13.86
N TYR A 648 19.50 14.15 13.98
CA TYR A 648 20.24 14.29 15.23
C TYR A 648 20.76 15.72 15.34
N ASN A 649 20.55 16.36 16.49
CA ASN A 649 20.83 17.79 16.71
C ASN A 649 20.24 18.71 15.62
N GLY A 650 19.08 18.35 15.06
CA GLY A 650 18.40 19.10 14.00
C GLY A 650 18.97 18.91 12.59
N ALA A 651 20.06 18.15 12.43
CA ALA A 651 20.61 17.79 11.12
C ALA A 651 20.05 16.45 10.65
N ALA A 652 19.81 16.31 9.34
CA ALA A 652 19.38 15.04 8.74
C ALA A 652 20.52 14.00 8.80
N LEU A 653 20.17 12.78 9.19
CA LEU A 653 21.07 11.63 9.19
C LEU A 653 20.85 10.78 7.92
N SER A 654 21.92 10.15 7.44
CA SER A 654 21.76 9.01 6.53
C SER A 654 21.20 7.83 7.31
N THR A 655 20.15 7.20 6.78
CA THR A 655 19.58 5.95 7.31
C THR A 655 20.09 4.72 6.53
N GLU A 656 21.12 4.89 5.70
CA GLU A 656 21.74 3.79 4.97
C GLU A 656 22.35 2.77 5.96
N GLY A 657 21.93 1.51 5.84
CA GLY A 657 22.31 0.45 6.76
C GLY A 657 21.47 0.38 8.04
N TRP A 658 20.46 1.24 8.21
CA TRP A 658 19.50 1.15 9.31
C TRP A 658 18.27 0.35 8.89
N THR A 659 17.76 -0.48 9.80
CA THR A 659 16.59 -1.34 9.60
C THR A 659 15.68 -1.29 10.82
N ILE A 660 14.37 -1.42 10.59
CA ILE A 660 13.38 -1.59 11.65
C ILE A 660 12.49 -2.79 11.34
N ALA A 661 12.38 -3.70 12.30
CA ALA A 661 11.48 -4.86 12.22
C ALA A 661 11.13 -5.31 13.63
N GLU A 662 9.88 -5.73 13.85
CA GLU A 662 9.42 -6.27 15.15
C GLU A 662 9.67 -5.31 16.33
N GLY A 663 9.71 -3.99 16.06
CA GLY A 663 9.93 -2.96 17.08
C GLY A 663 11.39 -2.83 17.49
N ILE A 664 12.31 -3.43 16.74
CA ILE A 664 13.76 -3.35 16.95
C ILE A 664 14.36 -2.47 15.87
N LEU A 665 15.07 -1.41 16.29
CA LEU A 665 15.86 -0.56 15.41
C LEU A 665 17.31 -1.02 15.44
N SER A 666 17.87 -1.39 14.29
CA SER A 666 19.29 -1.73 14.15
C SER A 666 19.95 -0.87 13.10
N GLY A 667 21.23 -0.56 13.26
CA GLY A 667 21.94 0.29 12.31
C GLY A 667 23.40 0.47 12.64
N ASN A 668 24.07 1.33 11.86
CA ASN A 668 25.45 1.75 12.10
C ASN A 668 25.52 3.02 12.97
N THR A 669 26.62 3.20 13.70
CA THR A 669 26.82 4.36 14.60
C THR A 669 27.48 5.57 13.92
N GLU A 670 28.01 5.40 12.70
CA GLU A 670 28.79 6.42 11.97
C GLU A 670 28.04 7.75 11.82
N ALA A 671 26.76 7.70 11.47
CA ALA A 671 25.93 8.90 11.28
C ALA A 671 25.73 9.70 12.58
N LEU A 672 25.85 9.06 13.75
CA LEU A 672 25.70 9.70 15.05
C LEU A 672 26.99 10.40 15.53
N ASN A 673 28.16 9.98 15.01
CA ASN A 673 29.49 10.53 15.31
C ASN A 673 29.73 10.77 16.82
N LEU A 674 29.43 9.77 17.64
CA LEU A 674 29.52 9.86 19.09
C LEU A 674 30.98 9.76 19.56
N THR A 675 31.40 10.65 20.47
CA THR A 675 32.79 10.69 20.97
C THR A 675 32.92 10.51 22.49
N GLU A 676 31.81 10.60 23.23
CA GLU A 676 31.79 10.57 24.69
C GLU A 676 30.68 9.66 25.22
N VAL A 677 30.90 9.08 26.40
CA VAL A 677 29.89 8.30 27.13
C VAL A 677 28.85 9.23 27.75
N GLY A 678 27.62 8.77 27.91
CA GLY A 678 26.53 9.59 28.44
C GLY A 678 25.17 9.18 27.91
N SER A 679 24.37 10.16 27.51
CA SER A 679 23.06 9.93 26.90
C SER A 679 22.90 10.81 25.67
N VAL A 680 22.27 10.26 24.63
CA VAL A 680 22.00 10.95 23.38
C VAL A 680 20.54 10.78 22.97
N SER A 681 19.98 11.80 22.31
CA SER A 681 18.63 11.76 21.75
C SER A 681 18.68 12.07 20.25
N PHE A 682 18.11 11.17 19.45
CA PHE A 682 17.90 11.40 18.00
C PHE A 682 16.44 11.10 17.64
N VAL A 683 15.98 11.63 16.53
CA VAL A 683 14.59 11.50 16.09
C VAL A 683 14.52 10.68 14.82
N ILE A 684 13.61 9.72 14.76
CA ILE A 684 13.29 8.97 13.54
C ILE A 684 11.82 9.16 13.18
N VAL A 685 11.50 9.04 11.89
CA VAL A 685 10.12 9.01 11.40
C VAL A 685 9.82 7.62 10.87
N ILE A 686 8.77 6.98 11.38
CA ILE A 686 8.37 5.62 11.01
C ILE A 686 6.85 5.55 10.88
N THR A 687 6.33 4.62 10.08
CA THR A 687 4.89 4.33 10.04
C THR A 687 4.61 2.98 10.71
N SER A 688 3.65 2.95 11.63
CA SER A 688 3.19 1.75 12.33
C SER A 688 1.68 1.83 12.56
N LYS A 689 0.94 0.72 12.38
CA LYS A 689 -0.52 0.66 12.62
C LYS A 689 -1.33 1.73 11.89
N GLY A 690 -0.88 2.13 10.69
CA GLY A 690 -1.51 3.17 9.86
C GLY A 690 -1.17 4.62 10.26
N PHE A 691 -0.33 4.84 11.26
CA PHE A 691 0.09 6.17 11.73
C PHE A 691 1.58 6.41 11.51
N THR A 692 1.92 7.60 11.06
CA THR A 692 3.29 8.09 10.98
C THR A 692 3.70 8.71 12.31
N TYR A 693 4.76 8.19 12.92
CA TYR A 693 5.30 8.62 14.19
C TYR A 693 6.58 9.42 13.99
N THR A 694 6.62 10.63 14.54
CA THR A 694 7.88 11.31 14.87
C THR A 694 8.33 10.81 16.24
N LEU A 695 9.33 9.92 16.24
CA LEU A 695 9.79 9.19 17.42
C LEU A 695 11.14 9.73 17.91
N THR A 696 11.16 10.28 19.12
CA THR A 696 12.41 10.62 19.82
C THR A 696 12.96 9.39 20.54
N VAL A 697 14.16 8.95 20.17
CA VAL A 697 14.87 7.83 20.78
C VAL A 697 15.92 8.39 21.74
N ASN A 698 15.73 8.15 23.04
CA ASN A 698 16.67 8.55 24.09
C ASN A 698 17.49 7.33 24.53
N VAL A 699 18.79 7.32 24.28
CA VAL A 699 19.61 6.12 24.48
C VAL A 699 20.89 6.44 25.23
N GLY A 700 21.33 5.51 26.08
CA GLY A 700 22.63 5.61 26.76
C GLY A 700 23.78 5.30 25.80
N VAL A 701 24.92 5.94 26.01
CA VAL A 701 26.17 5.70 25.29
C VAL A 701 27.21 5.17 26.28
N GLU A 702 27.82 4.03 25.96
CA GLU A 702 28.86 3.39 26.75
C GLU A 702 30.17 3.23 25.99
N SER A 703 31.26 3.00 26.72
CA SER A 703 32.57 2.80 26.09
C SER A 703 32.56 1.56 25.19
N GLY A 704 31.86 0.50 25.61
CA GLY A 704 31.78 -0.80 24.92
C GLY A 704 32.88 -1.78 25.29
N TYR A 705 33.84 -1.39 26.15
CA TYR A 705 34.89 -2.26 26.64
C TYR A 705 34.37 -3.17 27.76
N GLU A 706 34.68 -4.46 27.68
CA GLU A 706 34.48 -5.39 28.79
C GLU A 706 35.56 -5.17 29.86
N LYS A 707 35.17 -5.08 31.14
CA LYS A 707 36.08 -4.74 32.23
C LYS A 707 36.64 -5.99 32.89
N VAL A 708 37.96 -6.09 32.97
CA VAL A 708 38.68 -7.23 33.56
C VAL A 708 39.72 -6.73 34.55
N ALA A 709 39.92 -7.46 35.66
CA ALA A 709 40.98 -7.20 36.62
C ALA A 709 41.87 -8.44 36.77
N LEU A 710 43.17 -8.28 36.53
CA LEU A 710 44.17 -9.32 36.77
C LEU A 710 44.74 -9.18 38.18
N THR A 711 45.17 -10.29 38.78
CA THR A 711 45.71 -10.30 40.17
C THR A 711 47.23 -10.30 40.22
N ASP A 712 47.88 -10.79 39.18
CA ASP A 712 49.34 -10.92 39.14
C ASP A 712 49.98 -9.54 38.89
N SER A 713 51.02 -9.23 39.66
CA SER A 713 51.72 -7.95 39.53
C SER A 713 52.86 -8.02 38.54
N THR A 714 53.02 -6.99 37.70
CA THR A 714 54.12 -6.89 36.74
C THR A 714 55.07 -5.74 37.07
N ASP A 715 56.38 -5.97 36.93
CA ASP A 715 57.40 -4.95 37.08
C ASP A 715 57.65 -4.20 35.76
N PHE A 716 57.50 -2.89 35.79
CA PHE A 716 57.90 -2.00 34.71
C PHE A 716 59.27 -1.40 35.03
N VAL A 717 60.32 -2.08 34.57
CA VAL A 717 61.71 -1.71 34.81
C VAL A 717 62.16 -0.66 33.80
N LEU A 718 62.49 0.55 34.26
CA LEU A 718 62.94 1.65 33.39
C LEU A 718 64.39 1.49 32.93
N ALA A 719 65.26 0.97 33.80
CA ALA A 719 66.66 0.73 33.47
C ALA A 719 67.19 -0.56 34.14
N ARG A 720 68.21 -1.16 33.53
CA ARG A 720 68.97 -2.29 34.09
C ARG A 720 70.44 -1.97 34.03
N GLU A 721 71.14 -2.00 35.17
CA GLU A 721 72.58 -1.67 35.24
C GLU A 721 72.95 -0.36 34.52
N GLY A 722 72.16 0.70 34.75
CA GLY A 722 72.34 2.01 34.12
C GLY A 722 71.96 2.11 32.64
N VAL A 723 71.51 1.03 32.00
CA VAL A 723 71.03 1.03 30.61
C VAL A 723 69.51 1.17 30.60
N GLU A 724 69.01 2.26 30.02
CA GLU A 724 67.57 2.51 29.90
C GLU A 724 66.91 1.53 28.91
N ASN A 725 65.77 0.98 29.29
CA ASN A 725 64.87 0.34 28.35
C ASN A 725 64.20 1.40 27.48
N THR A 726 63.91 1.08 26.22
CA THR A 726 63.17 1.96 25.30
C THR A 726 61.70 1.59 25.18
N LEU A 727 61.38 0.31 25.30
CA LEU A 727 60.02 -0.25 25.21
C LEU A 727 59.82 -1.29 26.32
N LEU A 728 58.62 -1.33 26.90
CA LEU A 728 58.20 -2.30 27.91
C LEU A 728 57.02 -3.12 27.40
N THR A 729 57.13 -4.44 27.53
CA THR A 729 56.02 -5.36 27.23
C THR A 729 55.10 -5.47 28.44
N VAL A 730 53.79 -5.54 28.20
CA VAL A 730 52.79 -5.84 29.22
C VAL A 730 52.35 -7.28 29.03
N ASP A 731 52.44 -8.09 30.09
CA ASP A 731 51.85 -9.43 30.10
C ASP A 731 50.39 -9.33 30.54
N LEU A 732 49.48 -9.75 29.65
CA LEU A 732 48.04 -9.76 29.92
C LEU A 732 47.54 -11.13 30.40
N GLY A 733 48.44 -12.09 30.62
CA GLY A 733 48.10 -13.47 30.94
C GLY A 733 47.67 -14.29 29.72
N ALA A 734 47.51 -15.61 29.92
CA ALA A 734 47.25 -16.56 28.84
C ALA A 734 45.92 -16.31 28.10
N ASP A 735 44.90 -15.82 28.81
CA ASP A 735 43.56 -15.60 28.25
C ASP A 735 43.50 -14.43 27.25
N TYR A 736 44.38 -13.45 27.42
CA TYR A 736 44.46 -12.24 26.60
C TYR A 736 45.78 -12.18 25.78
N ALA A 737 46.47 -13.31 25.67
CA ALA A 737 47.68 -13.41 24.89
C ALA A 737 47.41 -13.09 23.40
N GLY A 738 48.20 -12.18 22.83
CA GLY A 738 48.06 -11.76 21.43
C GLY A 738 47.05 -10.65 21.17
N TYR A 739 46.40 -10.12 22.22
CA TYR A 739 45.56 -8.94 22.10
C TYR A 739 46.44 -7.70 21.82
N ASN A 740 45.97 -6.84 20.93
CA ASN A 740 46.62 -5.59 20.59
C ASN A 740 46.32 -4.55 21.66
N ILE A 741 47.35 -4.01 22.31
CA ILE A 741 47.21 -2.91 23.26
C ILE A 741 47.14 -1.60 22.48
N THR A 742 46.02 -0.90 22.60
CA THR A 742 45.77 0.38 21.91
C THR A 742 46.01 1.59 22.80
N ALA A 743 45.91 1.42 24.13
CA ALA A 743 46.24 2.46 25.09
C ALA A 743 46.67 1.86 26.44
N ALA A 744 47.47 2.60 27.19
CA ALA A 744 47.92 2.25 28.52
C ALA A 744 47.87 3.48 29.44
N ILE A 745 47.45 3.28 30.68
CA ILE A 745 47.31 4.32 31.70
C ILE A 745 47.87 3.77 33.00
N LEU A 746 48.93 4.38 33.54
CA LEU A 746 49.52 3.99 34.82
C LEU A 746 49.09 4.98 35.91
N GLY A 747 48.27 4.50 36.84
CA GLY A 747 47.54 5.34 37.80
C GLY A 747 46.56 6.25 37.07
N ILE A 748 46.92 7.52 36.94
CA ILE A 748 46.14 8.54 36.21
C ILE A 748 46.86 9.05 34.96
N THR A 749 48.06 8.56 34.68
CA THR A 749 48.93 9.07 33.61
C THR A 749 48.75 8.23 32.36
N LYS A 750 48.24 8.83 31.28
CA LYS A 750 48.18 8.19 29.97
C LYS A 750 49.59 8.05 29.40
N LEU A 751 49.92 6.84 28.96
CA LEU A 751 51.23 6.49 28.42
C LEU A 751 51.18 6.40 26.89
N THR A 752 52.34 6.51 26.27
CA THR A 752 52.51 6.26 24.83
C THR A 752 52.65 4.76 24.60
N VAL A 753 51.86 4.22 23.67
CA VAL A 753 51.92 2.83 23.23
C VAL A 753 52.33 2.79 21.77
N GLU A 754 53.37 2.02 21.46
CA GLU A 754 53.84 1.77 20.09
C GLU A 754 53.98 0.26 19.89
N GLU A 755 53.36 -0.27 18.83
CA GLU A 755 53.38 -1.71 18.51
C GLU A 755 52.97 -2.61 19.70
N GLY A 756 51.97 -2.18 20.48
CA GLY A 756 51.47 -2.90 21.65
C GLY A 756 52.40 -2.86 22.87
N LYS A 757 53.48 -2.07 22.84
CA LYS A 757 54.44 -1.90 23.95
C LYS A 757 54.39 -0.49 24.50
N ILE A 758 54.65 -0.34 25.79
CA ILE A 758 54.72 0.97 26.46
C ILE A 758 56.07 1.61 26.16
N VAL A 759 56.07 2.85 25.67
CA VAL A 759 57.29 3.61 25.39
C VAL A 759 57.86 4.21 26.68
N VAL A 760 59.17 4.01 26.88
CA VAL A 760 59.91 4.62 28.00
C VAL A 760 60.32 6.04 27.60
N ASN A 761 59.47 7.01 27.92
CA ASN A 761 59.69 8.44 27.66
C ASN A 761 59.61 9.27 28.94
N ASP A 762 59.77 10.59 28.81
CA ASP A 762 59.71 11.53 29.95
C ASP A 762 58.37 11.46 30.70
N THR A 763 57.27 11.13 30.01
CA THR A 763 55.95 10.94 30.65
C THR A 763 55.97 9.75 31.60
N LEU A 764 56.45 8.58 31.16
CA LEU A 764 56.56 7.41 32.04
C LEU A 764 57.60 7.64 33.15
N LYS A 765 58.76 8.25 32.83
CA LYS A 765 59.82 8.56 33.82
C LYS A 765 59.37 9.57 34.89
N GLY A 766 58.37 10.39 34.58
CA GLY A 766 57.74 11.33 35.50
C GLY A 766 56.71 10.68 36.44
N VAL A 767 56.26 9.45 36.17
CA VAL A 767 55.36 8.73 37.08
C VAL A 767 56.13 8.33 38.34
N LYS A 768 55.49 8.49 39.51
CA LYS A 768 56.06 8.09 40.79
C LYS A 768 56.38 6.58 40.79
N ALA A 769 57.62 6.22 41.05
CA ALA A 769 58.06 4.83 41.10
C ALA A 769 57.47 4.08 42.31
N GLY A 770 57.33 2.76 42.18
CA GLY A 770 56.71 1.87 43.17
C GLY A 770 55.37 1.29 42.71
N ALA A 771 54.62 0.72 43.67
CA ALA A 771 53.35 0.06 43.39
C ALA A 771 52.29 1.03 42.84
N GLY A 772 51.55 0.57 41.85
CA GLY A 772 50.49 1.28 41.15
C GLY A 772 49.57 0.31 40.41
N THR A 773 48.73 0.88 39.56
CA THR A 773 47.75 0.13 38.77
C THR A 773 47.85 0.56 37.32
N LEU A 774 48.10 -0.39 36.43
CA LEU A 774 48.06 -0.19 34.99
C LEU A 774 46.65 -0.53 34.49
N THR A 775 46.04 0.37 33.74
CA THR A 775 44.85 0.09 32.93
C THR A 775 45.25 0.07 31.47
N VAL A 776 45.00 -1.03 30.78
CA VAL A 776 45.22 -1.13 29.32
C VAL A 776 43.89 -1.26 28.60
N LEU A 777 43.80 -0.64 27.43
CA LEU A 777 42.75 -0.91 26.45
C LEU A 777 43.34 -1.88 25.43
N ALA A 778 42.72 -3.04 25.30
CA ALA A 778 43.22 -4.12 24.46
C ALA A 778 42.10 -4.74 23.63
N ASP A 779 42.40 -5.18 22.41
CA ASP A 779 41.43 -5.82 21.52
C ASP A 779 42.05 -6.94 20.66
N ASN A 780 41.21 -7.79 20.11
CA ASN A 780 41.62 -8.83 19.13
C ASN A 780 40.95 -8.63 17.75
N GLY A 781 40.51 -7.41 17.46
CA GLY A 781 39.69 -7.07 16.28
C GLY A 781 38.21 -7.44 16.38
N VAL A 782 37.79 -8.22 17.38
CA VAL A 782 36.38 -8.62 17.59
C VAL A 782 35.87 -8.19 18.96
N ASN A 783 36.65 -8.47 20.01
CA ASN A 783 36.35 -8.15 21.41
C ASN A 783 37.29 -7.06 21.91
N TYR A 784 36.79 -6.20 22.80
CA TYR A 784 37.49 -5.03 23.31
C TYR A 784 37.42 -5.04 24.84
N TYR A 785 38.57 -4.92 25.50
CA TYR A 785 38.73 -5.02 26.95
C TYR A 785 39.41 -3.80 27.57
N GLU A 786 38.93 -3.42 28.75
CA GLU A 786 39.61 -2.53 29.69
C GLU A 786 40.16 -3.40 30.81
N ILE A 787 41.46 -3.68 30.78
CA ILE A 787 42.12 -4.62 31.70
C ILE A 787 42.91 -3.82 32.74
N THR A 788 42.64 -4.08 34.01
CA THR A 788 43.32 -3.46 35.15
C THR A 788 44.30 -4.45 35.78
N ILE A 789 45.56 -4.04 35.95
CA ILE A 789 46.70 -4.89 36.35
C ILE A 789 47.47 -4.21 37.48
N PRO A 790 47.71 -4.86 38.63
CA PRO A 790 48.67 -4.40 39.62
C PRO A 790 50.07 -4.28 39.00
N ALA A 791 50.78 -3.17 39.24
CA ALA A 791 52.08 -2.95 38.63
C ALA A 791 53.06 -2.30 39.59
N VAL A 792 54.36 -2.56 39.44
CA VAL A 792 55.41 -1.84 40.17
C VAL A 792 56.31 -1.15 39.16
N LEU A 793 56.34 0.18 39.20
CA LEU A 793 57.26 0.97 38.38
C LEU A 793 58.65 0.98 39.06
N VAL A 794 59.62 0.32 38.44
CA VAL A 794 60.98 0.18 38.96
C VAL A 794 61.89 1.16 38.24
N THR A 795 62.52 2.08 38.97
CA THR A 795 63.51 3.02 38.44
C THR A 795 64.67 2.27 37.83
N GLU A 796 65.25 1.34 38.57
CA GLU A 796 66.37 0.54 38.10
C GLU A 796 66.45 -0.80 38.82
N GLU A 797 66.71 -1.84 38.03
CA GLU A 797 67.01 -3.19 38.51
C GLU A 797 68.53 -3.40 38.52
N ILE A 798 69.04 -3.87 39.66
CA ILE A 798 70.46 -3.89 40.02
C ILE A 798 70.94 -5.33 40.26
N SER A 799 72.08 -5.67 39.69
CA SER A 799 72.74 -6.97 39.67
C SER A 799 74.21 -6.90 40.08
N THR A 800 74.82 -5.70 40.07
CA THR A 800 76.21 -5.50 40.50
C THR A 800 76.32 -4.68 41.78
N PHE A 801 77.35 -4.97 42.58
CA PHE A 801 77.56 -4.29 43.85
C PHE A 801 77.97 -2.82 43.67
N ASP A 802 78.84 -2.52 42.69
CA ASP A 802 79.28 -1.15 42.42
C ASP A 802 78.11 -0.25 42.03
N ARG A 803 77.19 -0.77 41.20
CA ARG A 803 76.00 -0.03 40.80
C ARG A 803 75.04 0.18 41.97
N LEU A 804 74.87 -0.83 42.81
CA LEU A 804 74.09 -0.70 44.05
C LEU A 804 74.61 0.46 44.89
N VAL A 805 75.92 0.50 45.17
CA VAL A 805 76.55 1.60 45.94
C VAL A 805 76.34 2.94 45.29
N GLU A 806 76.55 3.04 43.97
CA GLU A 806 76.37 4.29 43.25
C GLU A 806 74.96 4.88 43.46
N LEU A 807 73.95 4.03 43.46
CA LEU A 807 72.55 4.42 43.56
C LEU A 807 72.10 4.66 45.00
N VAL A 808 72.56 3.89 45.98
CA VAL A 808 71.98 3.93 47.33
C VAL A 808 72.86 4.60 48.39
N GLN A 809 74.18 4.68 48.17
CA GLN A 809 75.10 5.28 49.13
C GLN A 809 75.23 6.78 48.91
N ILE A 810 75.06 7.57 49.99
CA ILE A 810 75.32 9.00 49.92
C ILE A 810 76.82 9.28 49.80
N LYS A 811 77.19 10.23 48.93
CA LYS A 811 78.59 10.62 48.69
C LYS A 811 78.99 11.93 49.38
N VAL A 812 78.05 12.62 50.03
CA VAL A 812 78.26 13.84 50.82
C VAL A 812 77.23 13.92 51.95
N ALA A 813 77.59 14.50 53.09
CA ALA A 813 76.69 14.61 54.26
C ALA A 813 75.50 15.57 54.01
N ALA A 814 75.68 16.62 53.21
CA ALA A 814 74.61 17.57 52.83
C ALA A 814 73.99 17.20 51.47
N CYS A 815 73.47 15.97 51.35
CA CYS A 815 72.94 15.44 50.09
C CYS A 815 71.45 15.74 49.85
N GLY A 816 70.73 16.30 50.84
CA GLY A 816 69.28 16.37 50.80
C GLY A 816 68.66 14.96 50.73
N LYS A 817 67.46 14.87 50.16
CA LYS A 817 66.76 13.60 49.92
C LYS A 817 67.28 12.94 48.63
N TYR A 818 68.41 12.27 48.75
CA TYR A 818 69.06 11.61 47.62
C TYR A 818 68.19 10.47 47.08
N GLN A 819 67.96 10.43 45.77
CA GLN A 819 67.07 9.47 45.10
C GLN A 819 65.61 9.50 45.57
N GLU A 820 65.10 10.66 46.00
CA GLU A 820 63.70 10.80 46.42
C GLU A 820 62.71 10.27 45.37
N GLY A 821 61.80 9.40 45.79
CA GLY A 821 60.73 8.87 44.95
C GLY A 821 61.17 7.84 43.90
N LYS A 822 62.44 7.40 43.93
CA LYS A 822 62.94 6.31 43.08
C LYS A 822 62.76 4.94 43.75
N TYR A 823 62.55 3.91 42.94
CA TYR A 823 62.35 2.52 43.40
C TYR A 823 63.38 1.61 42.73
N PHE A 824 64.20 0.94 43.53
CA PHE A 824 65.28 0.08 43.06
C PHE A 824 65.00 -1.36 43.45
N THR A 825 65.27 -2.30 42.55
CA THR A 825 65.18 -3.74 42.83
C THR A 825 66.51 -4.43 42.65
N LEU A 826 66.68 -5.58 43.30
CA LEU A 826 67.76 -6.51 42.97
C LEU A 826 67.29 -7.54 41.93
N ALA A 827 68.11 -7.79 40.92
CA ALA A 827 67.89 -8.82 39.90
C ALA A 827 68.24 -10.24 40.42
N GLY A 828 68.99 -10.31 41.51
CA GLY A 828 69.55 -11.54 42.05
C GLY A 828 70.43 -11.27 43.27
N ASP A 829 71.01 -12.33 43.83
CA ASP A 829 71.96 -12.20 44.94
C ASP A 829 73.25 -11.51 44.47
N ILE A 830 73.68 -10.50 45.21
CA ILE A 830 74.92 -9.76 44.95
C ILE A 830 76.00 -10.26 45.90
N THR A 831 76.97 -11.00 45.36
CA THR A 831 78.12 -11.50 46.13
C THR A 831 79.33 -10.62 45.92
N LEU A 832 80.00 -10.28 47.00
CA LEU A 832 81.16 -9.40 46.98
C LEU A 832 82.47 -10.16 46.90
N GLU A 833 83.49 -9.47 46.42
CA GLU A 833 84.88 -9.86 46.63
C GLU A 833 85.26 -9.81 48.12
N ASN A 834 86.14 -10.74 48.52
CA ASN A 834 86.65 -10.81 49.88
C ASN A 834 87.31 -9.49 50.31
N ASN A 835 87.00 -9.02 51.52
CA ASN A 835 87.49 -7.76 52.09
C ASN A 835 87.01 -6.48 51.38
N THR A 836 85.96 -6.52 50.57
CA THR A 836 85.32 -5.28 50.07
C THR A 836 84.80 -4.46 51.26
N LEU A 837 85.26 -3.21 51.41
CA LEU A 837 84.81 -2.28 52.44
C LEU A 837 83.74 -1.34 51.89
N TYR A 838 82.76 -0.97 52.71
CA TYR A 838 81.71 -0.01 52.33
C TYR A 838 81.76 1.27 53.15
N ASN A 839 81.44 2.38 52.48
CA ASN A 839 81.28 3.69 53.10
C ASN A 839 82.53 4.19 53.84
N GLN A 840 83.68 4.08 53.16
CA GLN A 840 84.95 4.62 53.64
C GLN A 840 85.01 6.13 53.29
N GLN A 841 85.22 7.00 54.28
CA GLN A 841 85.64 8.39 54.06
C GLN A 841 87.08 8.63 54.55
N PRO A 842 87.75 9.69 54.07
CA PRO A 842 89.19 9.87 54.25
C PRO A 842 89.58 10.08 55.72
N ALA A 843 90.77 9.57 56.05
CA ALA A 843 91.57 9.47 57.29
C ALA A 843 91.19 10.16 58.63
N SER A 844 90.15 10.98 58.75
CA SER A 844 89.78 11.70 59.98
C SER A 844 88.28 11.86 60.26
N SER A 845 87.38 11.12 59.59
CA SER A 845 85.93 11.15 59.86
C SER A 845 85.27 9.76 59.84
N SER A 846 84.20 9.59 60.62
CA SER A 846 83.42 8.37 60.86
C SER A 846 82.49 7.96 59.69
N GLY A 847 82.95 8.11 58.44
CA GLY A 847 82.05 7.94 57.29
C GLY A 847 81.02 9.06 57.19
N TYR A 848 79.92 8.81 56.50
CA TYR A 848 78.72 9.67 56.53
C TYR A 848 77.76 9.34 57.67
N ALA A 849 78.25 8.68 58.74
CA ALA A 849 77.41 8.12 59.79
C ALA A 849 76.70 9.17 60.68
N THR A 850 77.22 10.40 60.70
CA THR A 850 76.74 11.51 61.54
C THR A 850 75.83 12.50 60.79
N THR A 851 75.39 12.12 59.58
CA THR A 851 74.51 12.93 58.73
C THR A 851 73.21 13.27 59.45
N GLY A 852 72.81 14.55 59.40
CA GLY A 852 71.64 15.06 60.12
C GLY A 852 70.31 14.94 59.35
N LEU A 853 69.20 15.15 60.07
CA LEU A 853 67.83 15.16 59.55
C LEU A 853 67.72 15.99 58.25
N GLY A 854 66.97 15.48 57.28
CA GLY A 854 66.80 16.07 55.95
C GLY A 854 67.80 15.59 54.91
N ASN A 855 68.78 14.76 55.30
CA ASN A 855 69.82 14.25 54.41
C ASN A 855 69.93 12.71 54.49
N GLY A 856 69.95 12.06 53.34
CA GLY A 856 70.08 10.60 53.24
C GLY A 856 69.50 10.07 51.94
N PHE A 857 69.68 8.77 51.72
CA PHE A 857 68.92 8.04 50.71
C PHE A 857 67.43 8.11 51.08
N ALA A 858 66.60 8.44 50.09
CA ALA A 858 65.18 8.71 50.21
C ALA A 858 64.33 7.95 49.16
N GLY A 859 64.92 6.91 48.58
CA GLY A 859 64.24 5.98 47.68
C GLY A 859 63.75 4.73 48.40
N THR A 860 63.22 3.80 47.62
CA THR A 860 62.95 2.43 48.04
C THR A 860 64.02 1.51 47.47
N LEU A 861 64.66 0.69 48.32
CA LEU A 861 65.42 -0.49 47.89
C LEU A 861 64.62 -1.73 48.28
N ASP A 862 64.18 -2.48 47.28
CA ASP A 862 63.46 -3.74 47.42
C ASP A 862 64.35 -4.89 46.94
N GLY A 863 64.83 -5.71 47.86
CA GLY A 863 65.71 -6.82 47.51
C GLY A 863 65.02 -7.97 46.80
N ARG A 864 63.68 -8.01 46.73
CA ARG A 864 62.91 -9.16 46.19
C ARG A 864 63.31 -10.50 46.81
N ASN A 865 63.64 -10.46 48.10
CA ASN A 865 64.21 -11.53 48.94
C ASN A 865 65.64 -11.98 48.54
N HIS A 866 66.30 -11.29 47.63
CA HIS A 866 67.70 -11.52 47.31
C HIS A 866 68.64 -11.02 48.41
N SER A 867 69.87 -11.53 48.36
CA SER A 867 70.90 -11.32 49.37
C SER A 867 72.05 -10.45 48.86
N ILE A 868 72.56 -9.58 49.72
CA ILE A 868 73.90 -9.01 49.61
C ILE A 868 74.83 -9.87 50.49
N VAL A 869 75.81 -10.51 49.86
CA VAL A 869 76.65 -11.54 50.48
C VAL A 869 78.09 -11.06 50.63
N GLY A 870 78.53 -10.89 51.87
CA GLY A 870 79.89 -10.48 52.23
C GLY A 870 80.01 -8.99 52.58
N GLY A 871 81.26 -8.52 52.69
CA GLY A 871 81.58 -7.11 52.93
C GLY A 871 82.00 -6.77 54.36
N LYS A 872 82.84 -5.75 54.48
CA LYS A 872 83.32 -5.16 55.73
C LYS A 872 82.62 -3.83 55.97
N MET A 873 81.89 -3.73 57.07
CA MET A 873 81.01 -2.60 57.37
C MET A 873 81.76 -1.51 58.13
N ALA A 874 81.79 -0.29 57.58
CA ALA A 874 82.14 0.90 58.35
C ALA A 874 80.92 1.45 59.12
N ALA A 875 81.10 2.50 59.93
CA ALA A 875 80.04 3.07 60.77
C ALA A 875 78.88 3.65 59.95
N GLY A 876 79.10 4.00 58.68
CA GLY A 876 78.04 4.49 57.80
C GLY A 876 77.14 3.41 57.20
N GLY A 877 77.48 2.12 57.29
CA GLY A 877 76.75 1.04 56.60
C GLY A 877 76.63 1.24 55.09
N LEU A 878 75.78 0.45 54.43
CA LEU A 878 75.57 0.52 52.97
C LEU A 878 75.14 1.94 52.53
N PHE A 879 74.16 2.53 53.21
CA PHE A 879 73.51 3.77 52.74
C PHE A 879 74.20 5.06 53.22
N GLY A 880 74.91 5.04 54.35
CA GLY A 880 75.40 6.24 55.04
C GLY A 880 74.34 6.88 55.94
N SER A 881 73.24 7.33 55.35
CA SER A 881 72.08 7.87 56.07
C SER A 881 70.80 7.54 55.31
N LEU A 882 69.72 7.25 56.04
CA LEU A 882 68.38 7.00 55.49
C LEU A 882 67.43 8.14 55.90
N GLN A 883 66.67 8.66 54.94
CA GLN A 883 65.74 9.77 55.11
C GLN A 883 64.49 9.57 54.26
N ASN A 884 63.33 9.28 54.86
CA ASN A 884 62.11 8.90 54.12
C ASN A 884 62.32 7.69 53.18
N ALA A 885 63.27 6.82 53.50
CA ALA A 885 63.56 5.65 52.71
C ALA A 885 62.74 4.44 53.14
N THR A 886 62.60 3.50 52.21
CA THR A 886 62.14 2.14 52.50
C THR A 886 63.22 1.16 52.08
N VAL A 887 63.62 0.25 52.97
CA VAL A 887 64.50 -0.86 52.64
C VAL A 887 63.77 -2.13 53.00
N LYS A 888 63.49 -2.98 52.01
CA LYS A 888 62.66 -4.16 52.26
C LYS A 888 63.06 -5.38 51.47
N ASP A 889 62.58 -6.52 51.95
CA ASP A 889 62.68 -7.81 51.26
C ASP A 889 64.14 -8.11 50.86
N ILE A 890 65.09 -7.90 51.78
CA ILE A 890 66.52 -8.00 51.46
C ILE A 890 67.29 -8.66 52.60
N ASN A 891 68.23 -9.53 52.24
CA ASN A 891 69.08 -10.22 53.20
C ASN A 891 70.53 -9.73 53.11
N PHE A 892 71.17 -9.45 54.23
CA PHE A 892 72.59 -9.16 54.34
C PHE A 892 73.25 -10.37 55.00
N THR A 893 74.09 -11.11 54.28
CA THR A 893 74.68 -12.35 54.80
C THR A 893 76.20 -12.30 54.78
N ASN A 894 76.83 -13.01 55.71
CA ASN A 894 78.29 -13.07 55.83
C ASN A 894 79.00 -11.71 55.98
N VAL A 895 78.29 -10.71 56.54
CA VAL A 895 78.84 -9.37 56.75
C VAL A 895 79.82 -9.35 57.93
N GLN A 896 80.87 -8.56 57.84
CA GLN A 896 81.98 -8.54 58.81
C GLN A 896 82.28 -7.11 59.28
N ALA A 897 82.93 -6.96 60.44
CA ALA A 897 83.40 -5.66 60.90
C ALA A 897 84.60 -5.20 60.06
N ALA A 898 84.74 -3.89 59.84
CA ALA A 898 85.97 -3.35 59.27
C ALA A 898 87.13 -3.38 60.28
N ASN A 899 88.37 -3.39 59.77
CA ASN A 899 89.58 -3.52 60.61
C ASN A 899 89.67 -2.35 61.61
N GLY A 900 89.48 -2.61 62.91
CA GLY A 900 89.56 -1.61 64.01
C GLY A 900 88.24 -1.29 64.75
N SER A 901 87.13 -1.98 64.42
CA SER A 901 85.83 -2.02 65.13
C SER A 901 84.72 -0.97 64.83
N PRO A 902 84.41 -0.60 63.58
CA PRO A 902 83.05 -0.20 63.21
C PRO A 902 82.25 -1.35 62.60
N MET A 903 80.92 -1.37 62.81
CA MET A 903 79.92 -1.96 61.92
C MET A 903 78.50 -1.50 62.30
N SER A 904 77.88 -0.72 61.42
CA SER A 904 76.43 -0.73 61.21
C SER A 904 76.20 -1.30 59.84
N VAL A 905 75.29 -2.26 59.70
CA VAL A 905 75.11 -2.95 58.41
C VAL A 905 74.35 -2.09 57.43
N LEU A 906 73.28 -1.43 57.89
CA LEU A 906 72.40 -0.66 57.01
C LEU A 906 72.92 0.77 56.85
N THR A 907 73.03 1.52 57.93
CA THR A 907 73.20 2.97 57.84
C THR A 907 73.85 3.57 59.08
N GLY A 908 74.31 4.81 59.01
CA GLY A 908 74.67 5.57 60.21
C GLY A 908 73.46 6.19 60.91
N GLY A 909 72.59 6.87 60.17
CA GLY A 909 71.37 7.49 60.70
C GLY A 909 70.09 7.01 60.01
N MET A 910 68.97 7.08 60.72
CA MET A 910 67.63 6.73 60.19
C MET A 910 66.60 7.80 60.56
N TYR A 911 65.95 8.37 59.56
CA TYR A 911 64.94 9.41 59.74
C TYR A 911 63.68 9.07 58.94
N SER A 912 62.52 8.93 59.61
CA SER A 912 61.24 8.64 58.94
C SER A 912 61.34 7.46 57.97
N THR A 913 62.03 6.40 58.38
CA THR A 913 62.48 5.29 57.52
C THR A 913 61.74 4.00 57.88
N VAL A 914 61.45 3.19 56.86
CA VAL A 914 60.86 1.86 57.01
C VAL A 914 61.88 0.79 56.62
N ILE A 915 62.15 -0.15 57.52
CA ILE A 915 62.89 -1.37 57.23
C ILE A 915 61.94 -2.56 57.42
N GLU A 916 61.74 -3.35 56.38
CA GLU A 916 60.73 -4.42 56.39
C GLU A 916 61.25 -5.72 55.80
N ASN A 917 61.05 -6.85 56.48
CA ASN A 917 61.47 -8.17 55.99
C ASN A 917 62.97 -8.18 55.61
N VAL A 918 63.80 -7.79 56.58
CA VAL A 918 65.25 -7.69 56.41
C VAL A 918 65.96 -8.62 57.38
N THR A 919 66.84 -9.48 56.86
CA THR A 919 67.69 -10.34 57.69
C THR A 919 69.14 -9.89 57.60
N ILE A 920 69.81 -9.72 58.73
CA ILE A 920 71.24 -9.40 58.82
C ILE A 920 71.95 -10.57 59.49
N THR A 921 72.95 -11.16 58.85
CA THR A 921 73.76 -12.26 59.40
C THR A 921 75.23 -11.88 59.42
N VAL A 922 75.76 -11.69 60.62
CA VAL A 922 77.14 -11.28 60.88
C VAL A 922 78.04 -12.51 60.98
N LYS A 923 79.18 -12.49 60.29
CA LYS A 923 80.19 -13.55 60.30
C LYS A 923 81.35 -13.21 61.24
N GLY A 924 81.68 -14.14 62.12
CA GLY A 924 82.83 -14.06 63.03
C GLY A 924 82.42 -13.90 64.50
N ASN A 925 83.41 -13.71 65.38
CA ASN A 925 83.24 -13.48 66.81
C ASN A 925 83.95 -12.16 67.17
N VAL A 926 83.26 -11.03 67.01
CA VAL A 926 83.83 -9.70 67.23
C VAL A 926 83.12 -8.98 68.38
N ASP A 927 83.90 -8.35 69.26
CA ASP A 927 83.40 -7.47 70.30
C ASP A 927 83.49 -6.02 69.79
N VAL A 928 82.36 -5.46 69.35
CA VAL A 928 82.25 -4.11 68.78
C VAL A 928 81.98 -3.12 69.92
N LYS A 929 83.01 -2.33 70.28
CA LYS A 929 82.98 -1.30 71.32
C LYS A 929 83.60 0.00 70.79
N GLY A 930 82.76 0.91 70.30
CA GLY A 930 83.16 2.27 69.89
C GLY A 930 84.29 2.38 68.83
N TRP A 931 84.51 3.60 68.34
CA TRP A 931 85.58 3.89 67.34
C TRP A 931 86.97 4.08 67.98
N ASN A 932 87.02 4.48 69.26
CA ASN A 932 88.25 4.70 70.03
C ASN A 932 88.08 4.14 71.44
N ALA A 933 89.14 3.52 71.99
CA ALA A 933 89.11 2.85 73.30
C ALA A 933 88.73 3.76 74.50
N ASP A 934 88.74 5.08 74.33
CA ASP A 934 88.60 6.08 75.41
C ASP A 934 87.39 7.05 75.27
N THR A 935 86.51 6.90 74.26
CA THR A 935 85.31 7.75 74.12
C THR A 935 84.08 6.93 73.72
N LEU A 936 83.00 7.00 74.53
CA LEU A 936 81.69 6.35 74.33
C LEU A 936 80.93 6.92 73.11
N GLU A 937 81.37 6.63 71.88
CA GLU A 937 80.74 7.17 70.67
C GLU A 937 80.66 6.20 69.47
N ASN A 938 79.41 6.00 69.01
CA ASN A 938 78.86 5.94 67.64
C ASN A 938 78.83 4.63 66.82
N VAL A 939 78.63 3.44 67.39
CA VAL A 939 78.39 2.23 66.55
C VAL A 939 77.36 1.27 67.14
N GLY A 940 76.35 0.89 66.35
CA GLY A 940 75.42 -0.19 66.65
C GLY A 940 75.16 -1.09 65.44
N ILE A 941 74.61 -2.29 65.65
CA ILE A 941 74.55 -3.31 64.58
C ILE A 941 73.66 -2.92 63.39
N ILE A 942 72.53 -2.23 63.62
CA ILE A 942 71.62 -1.76 62.56
C ILE A 942 72.01 -0.35 62.12
N SER A 943 72.20 0.55 63.10
CA SER A 943 72.62 1.93 62.87
C SER A 943 73.63 2.44 63.89
N SER A 944 74.41 3.47 63.52
CA SER A 944 75.54 3.97 64.31
C SER A 944 75.24 5.22 65.13
N CYS A 945 74.30 6.06 64.68
CA CYS A 945 74.11 7.40 65.24
C CYS A 945 72.63 7.76 65.42
N ARG A 946 72.19 8.91 64.89
CA ARG A 946 70.86 9.50 65.19
C ARG A 946 69.73 8.73 64.50
N ASN A 947 68.72 8.36 65.28
CA ASN A 947 67.50 7.74 64.78
C ASN A 947 66.29 8.57 65.20
N ASP A 948 65.31 8.74 64.32
CA ASP A 948 64.04 9.37 64.63
C ASP A 948 62.94 8.87 63.67
N ASN A 949 61.75 8.60 64.23
CA ASN A 949 60.60 8.06 63.52
C ASN A 949 60.95 6.83 62.63
N VAL A 950 61.41 5.75 63.24
CA VAL A 950 61.85 4.54 62.53
C VAL A 950 60.80 3.44 62.67
N THR A 951 60.50 2.77 61.57
CA THR A 951 59.63 1.58 61.55
C THR A 951 60.43 0.36 61.15
N LEU A 952 60.39 -0.69 61.97
CA LEU A 952 61.06 -1.97 61.72
C LEU A 952 60.02 -3.08 61.76
N LYS A 953 59.87 -3.82 60.66
CA LYS A 953 58.91 -4.93 60.58
C LYS A 953 59.61 -6.20 60.12
N LYS A 954 59.48 -7.31 60.84
CA LYS A 954 60.08 -8.60 60.47
C LYS A 954 61.59 -8.47 60.21
N VAL A 955 62.29 -7.78 61.11
CA VAL A 955 63.74 -7.56 61.00
C VAL A 955 64.46 -8.54 61.90
N THR A 956 65.31 -9.38 61.33
CA THR A 956 66.08 -10.38 62.08
C THR A 956 67.56 -10.08 62.00
N VAL A 957 68.25 -10.06 63.14
CA VAL A 957 69.70 -9.91 63.23
C VAL A 957 70.29 -11.16 63.87
N ASN A 958 71.16 -11.85 63.14
CA ASN A 958 71.87 -13.06 63.54
C ASN A 958 73.37 -12.76 63.65
N ALA A 959 73.82 -12.48 64.87
CA ALA A 959 75.20 -12.16 65.20
C ALA A 959 75.66 -12.91 66.45
N THR A 960 75.24 -14.18 66.58
CA THR A 960 75.68 -15.11 67.63
C THR A 960 77.21 -15.20 67.65
N GLY A 961 77.82 -15.12 68.83
CA GLY A 961 79.28 -14.98 68.99
C GLY A 961 79.85 -13.55 68.95
N CYS A 962 79.07 -12.54 68.54
CA CYS A 962 79.46 -11.14 68.52
C CYS A 962 78.79 -10.32 69.63
N SER A 963 79.54 -9.41 70.25
CA SER A 963 79.04 -8.50 71.28
C SER A 963 79.00 -7.06 70.77
N PHE A 964 77.95 -6.32 71.13
CA PHE A 964 77.72 -4.93 70.72
C PHE A 964 77.49 -4.02 71.92
N GLU A 965 77.81 -2.75 71.78
CA GLU A 965 77.36 -1.77 72.76
C GLU A 965 75.87 -1.47 72.61
N SER A 966 75.41 -1.22 71.37
CA SER A 966 73.99 -0.99 71.09
C SER A 966 73.48 -1.51 69.75
N VAL A 967 72.16 -1.52 69.58
CA VAL A 967 71.50 -1.90 68.32
C VAL A 967 71.44 -0.72 67.34
N PHE A 968 71.10 0.46 67.86
CA PHE A 968 70.86 1.70 67.11
C PHE A 968 71.93 2.78 67.35
N GLY A 969 73.09 2.40 67.88
CA GLY A 969 74.22 3.31 68.05
C GLY A 969 73.99 4.39 69.13
N SER A 970 74.69 5.52 68.97
CA SER A 970 74.64 6.65 69.92
C SER A 970 74.33 7.97 69.23
N GLY A 971 73.31 8.70 69.68
CA GLY A 971 72.88 9.89 68.97
C GLY A 971 71.99 10.82 69.80
N PHE A 972 71.98 12.10 69.42
CA PHE A 972 71.06 13.08 70.00
C PHE A 972 69.61 12.63 69.78
N GLY A 973 68.89 12.31 70.86
CA GLY A 973 67.47 11.95 70.82
C GLY A 973 67.14 10.45 70.87
N ASN A 974 68.12 9.55 70.69
CA ASN A 974 67.91 8.09 70.57
C ASN A 974 67.16 7.42 71.76
N HIS A 975 67.15 8.04 72.95
CA HIS A 975 66.60 7.48 74.19
C HIS A 975 65.31 8.17 74.71
N LYS A 976 64.92 9.33 74.15
CA LYS A 976 63.80 10.15 74.68
C LYS A 976 62.93 10.84 73.62
N LYS A 977 63.47 11.08 72.41
CA LYS A 977 62.78 11.81 71.33
C LYS A 977 62.49 10.93 70.12
N ALA A 978 63.34 9.95 69.86
CA ALA A 978 63.15 9.00 68.78
C ALA A 978 61.92 8.10 69.01
N THR A 979 61.06 7.99 68.00
CA THR A 979 59.97 7.01 67.97
C THR A 979 60.42 5.77 67.19
N TYR A 980 60.23 4.58 67.79
CA TYR A 980 60.48 3.29 67.14
C TYR A 980 59.17 2.51 67.09
N ASN A 981 58.70 2.18 65.89
CA ASN A 981 57.52 1.34 65.67
C ASN A 981 58.00 -0.02 65.19
N CYS A 982 58.05 -1.01 66.09
CA CYS A 982 58.64 -2.31 65.81
C CYS A 982 57.59 -3.42 65.86
N GLU A 983 57.67 -4.35 64.90
CA GLU A 983 56.82 -5.53 64.79
C GLU A 983 57.71 -6.71 64.36
N ASP A 984 57.72 -7.81 65.11
CA ASP A 984 58.53 -9.00 64.82
C ASP A 984 60.04 -8.72 64.58
N VAL A 985 60.65 -7.90 65.45
CA VAL A 985 62.09 -7.62 65.39
C VAL A 985 62.83 -8.56 66.34
N VAL A 986 63.79 -9.32 65.83
CA VAL A 986 64.56 -10.31 66.60
C VAL A 986 66.05 -10.03 66.49
N ILE A 987 66.73 -9.83 67.62
CA ILE A 987 68.17 -9.58 67.69
C ILE A 987 68.86 -10.72 68.45
N ASN A 988 69.60 -11.56 67.75
CA ASN A 988 70.39 -12.67 68.30
C ASN A 988 71.87 -12.27 68.36
N VAL A 989 72.43 -12.11 69.55
CA VAL A 989 73.81 -11.65 69.78
C VAL A 989 74.45 -12.42 70.94
N LYS A 990 75.78 -12.37 71.07
CA LYS A 990 76.45 -12.85 72.29
C LYS A 990 76.11 -11.96 73.48
N SER A 991 76.25 -10.64 73.33
CA SER A 991 75.74 -9.66 74.30
C SER A 991 75.49 -8.28 73.67
N VAL A 992 74.53 -7.52 74.20
CA VAL A 992 74.32 -6.10 73.88
C VAL A 992 73.97 -5.32 75.14
N GLN A 993 74.46 -4.08 75.29
CA GLN A 993 74.23 -3.34 76.54
C GLN A 993 72.90 -2.57 76.52
N TYR A 994 72.59 -1.89 75.41
CA TYR A 994 71.38 -1.08 75.28
C TYR A 994 70.81 -1.15 73.86
N LEU A 995 69.54 -0.79 73.66
CA LEU A 995 69.01 -0.61 72.29
C LEU A 995 69.64 0.63 71.62
N GLY A 996 69.87 1.70 72.38
CA GLY A 996 70.56 2.91 71.92
C GLY A 996 70.91 3.83 73.10
N HIS A 997 71.74 4.84 72.90
CA HIS A 997 72.08 5.78 73.98
C HIS A 997 72.36 7.21 73.48
N TYR A 998 72.39 8.17 74.41
CA TYR A 998 72.71 9.57 74.13
C TYR A 998 74.22 9.79 74.00
N ASN A 999 74.66 10.68 73.09
CA ASN A 999 76.07 10.93 72.75
C ASN A 999 77.00 11.36 73.91
N SER A 1000 76.48 11.64 75.11
CA SER A 1000 77.29 11.91 76.32
C SER A 1000 77.23 10.80 77.39
N GLY A 1001 76.68 9.62 77.06
CA GLY A 1001 76.55 8.47 77.97
C GLY A 1001 75.52 8.63 79.10
N GLN A 1002 74.87 9.79 79.21
CA GLN A 1002 74.03 10.13 80.38
C GLN A 1002 72.62 9.52 80.38
N ALA A 1003 72.16 8.94 79.26
CA ALA A 1003 70.84 8.32 79.17
C ALA A 1003 70.78 7.23 78.08
N THR A 1004 70.19 6.08 78.43
CA THR A 1004 70.14 4.87 77.60
C THR A 1004 68.70 4.44 77.31
N LEU A 1005 68.45 3.91 76.11
CA LEU A 1005 67.26 3.13 75.77
C LEU A 1005 67.52 1.67 76.14
N ALA A 1006 66.93 1.23 77.24
CA ALA A 1006 67.16 -0.11 77.78
C ALA A 1006 66.63 -1.23 76.86
N ILE A 1007 67.17 -2.43 77.01
CA ILE A 1007 66.58 -3.64 76.42
C ILE A 1007 65.17 -3.82 76.98
N GLY A 1008 64.21 -4.11 76.11
CA GLY A 1008 62.78 -4.22 76.47
C GLY A 1008 62.04 -2.88 76.57
N ALA A 1009 62.70 -1.74 76.33
CA ALA A 1009 62.04 -0.42 76.36
C ALA A 1009 61.20 -0.11 75.10
N VAL A 1010 61.32 -0.90 74.04
CA VAL A 1010 60.57 -0.76 72.78
C VAL A 1010 59.79 -2.05 72.55
N GLU A 1011 58.46 -1.95 72.46
CA GLU A 1011 57.59 -3.09 72.15
C GLU A 1011 57.89 -3.64 70.74
N GLY A 1012 57.75 -4.95 70.56
CA GLY A 1012 58.01 -5.63 69.29
C GLY A 1012 59.48 -5.96 68.99
N ILE A 1013 60.43 -5.60 69.87
CA ILE A 1013 61.84 -6.03 69.79
C ILE A 1013 62.12 -7.13 70.82
N THR A 1014 62.57 -8.30 70.34
CA THR A 1014 63.10 -9.39 71.16
C THR A 1014 64.61 -9.44 71.04
N VAL A 1015 65.34 -9.42 72.16
CA VAL A 1015 66.80 -9.53 72.19
C VAL A 1015 67.18 -10.83 72.89
N ASN A 1016 67.84 -11.73 72.16
CA ASN A 1016 68.37 -13.00 72.66
C ASN A 1016 69.88 -12.86 72.86
N GLN A 1017 70.35 -13.01 74.10
CA GLN A 1017 71.76 -12.97 74.48
C GLN A 1017 72.25 -14.36 74.91
N GLU A 1018 73.53 -14.65 74.72
CA GLU A 1018 74.14 -15.87 75.26
C GLU A 1018 74.25 -15.77 76.78
N ALA A 1019 73.95 -16.85 77.50
CA ALA A 1019 73.99 -16.85 78.97
C ALA A 1019 75.40 -16.53 79.47
N THR A 1020 75.57 -15.44 80.21
CA THR A 1020 76.78 -15.19 81.00
C THR A 1020 76.89 -16.28 82.07
N ALA A 1021 77.98 -17.05 82.07
CA ALA A 1021 78.32 -17.91 83.20
C ALA A 1021 78.39 -17.04 84.47
N GLU A 1022 77.61 -17.41 85.49
CA GLU A 1022 77.54 -16.74 86.78
C GLU A 1022 78.96 -16.52 87.37
N ALA A 1023 79.20 -15.32 87.89
CA ALA A 1023 80.25 -15.04 88.85
C ALA A 1023 79.62 -14.57 90.16
#